data_AF-A0A093YTQ5-F1
#
_entry.id   AF-A0A093YTQ5-F1
#
_cell.length_a   1.000
_cell.length_b   1.000
_cell.length_c   1.000
_cell.angle_alpha   90.00
_cell.angle_beta   90.00
_cell.angle_gamma   90.00
#
_symmetry.space_group_name_H-M   'P 1'
#
loop_
_entity.id
_entity.type
_entity.pdbx_description
1 polymer ?
#
loop_
_entity_poly.entity_id
_entity_poly.type
_entity_poly.pdbx_seq_one_letter_code
_entity_poly.pdbx_strand_id
1 'polypeptide(L)'
;MPQPREGGPDSPTFGIFEDLGLAITGLGVEYPALQLTPPDLRALAKRHYPDSPAMSKVLAISEFTGIDTRSAITTIDDPLLNMRKAPDISELSKLFLEEGVALAVAAAQKALAEARLDASDITHVVSTTCTNSSNPGYDHYVCKKLGVSHTVEKVLLHGIGCAGGLAALRTAANIALGSSFRRRRARILVMVLEICTPLVRSEMDNIDRYQETRIGVSLFSDCASALVLSNGIGAECVEEPVYELLGWNHKIIPDTDQDLGFNIDSLGWKVVLTPQVPKIAETAVEPVFRDLLSSVPGLPPSYGAPESFDWAMHPGGATILSGVEKSMGITPEHMRASYDIYINHGNSSAATIISVMDRLRHKDMDACAPDGKAKDYVVGCAFGPGMAVEMCMLKRNLSHRGGPLQTGVMTPPETDIEETPPDAQSSGAIMTISWPFSYTDCLIMGSKKGSSLLVPVPRWLQPLTASLSDPESCGPVLAVAFGISWTPLPAAGSVLPEKNNVKTRQDTGSKWVDTWTSMPQLVEPGNLPPAPFTSQSAIFNDATLRQTLHVSIGADRIRLQISNTFGGSDLPITEAAIALPTGGEAGVGDIEASPIAGLTFNGATSVTIPKGEVVYSDPVDFSVAVESMLTLTLYLADGQSGNSITGHPGSRTTSWMQEGNQVNATSVSGSNVAHWYFVSGVEAWVPDTPSSFIILGDSITDGRGSDDNKNNRWPDLLLARMQTNQLSEIGVNNQAAGGNRVLQDGLGPSLISRYKRDAIEQEGVKYIMIFEGINDIGTASTDQNTQTQLGDNLISAFTQIANDAHAAGILIFAATITPFSGTGQSYSDPTREATRQRVNAWFTSSGLFDAVVDFDAIIRDPATPSQLASEYNSGDYLHPNVAGYQAIADAFPLDIFTVTATKRLA
;
A
#
# COMPACT_ATOMS: atom_id res chain seq x y z
N MET A 1 14.66 -46.35 -9.02
CA MET A 1 13.99 -45.19 -9.62
C MET A 1 12.49 -45.37 -9.43
N PRO A 2 11.79 -44.51 -8.67
CA PRO A 2 10.36 -44.30 -8.83
C PRO A 2 10.12 -43.51 -10.13
N GLN A 3 9.01 -43.74 -10.83
CA GLN A 3 8.68 -43.02 -12.06
C GLN A 3 8.10 -41.62 -11.77
N PRO A 4 8.27 -40.64 -12.67
CA PRO A 4 7.55 -39.38 -12.60
C PRO A 4 6.04 -39.66 -12.79
N ARG A 5 5.19 -38.91 -12.07
CA ARG A 5 3.75 -38.93 -12.31
C ARG A 5 3.45 -38.15 -13.58
N GLU A 6 3.00 -38.84 -14.62
CA GLU A 6 2.47 -38.21 -15.83
C GLU A 6 1.13 -37.53 -15.51
N GLY A 7 1.12 -36.20 -15.50
CA GLY A 7 -0.11 -35.43 -15.68
C GLY A 7 -0.44 -35.37 -17.17
N GLY A 8 -1.46 -36.10 -17.60
CA GLY A 8 -1.91 -36.09 -19.00
C GLY A 8 -2.50 -34.75 -19.44
N PRO A 9 -2.59 -34.48 -20.76
CA PRO A 9 -3.03 -33.19 -21.29
C PRO A 9 -4.51 -32.83 -21.03
N ASP A 10 -5.31 -33.77 -20.50
CA ASP A 10 -6.76 -33.65 -20.30
C ASP A 10 -7.19 -33.66 -18.81
N SER A 11 -6.45 -32.99 -17.92
CA SER A 11 -6.82 -32.84 -16.49
C SER A 11 -7.42 -31.44 -16.18
N PRO A 12 -8.76 -31.28 -16.13
CA PRO A 12 -9.41 -30.00 -15.90
C PRO A 12 -9.57 -29.70 -14.39
N THR A 13 -8.46 -29.50 -13.68
CA THR A 13 -8.45 -29.15 -12.24
C THR A 13 -7.49 -28.01 -11.92
N PHE A 14 -7.74 -26.84 -12.51
CA PHE A 14 -7.36 -25.56 -11.91
C PHE A 14 -8.63 -24.91 -11.37
N GLY A 15 -8.74 -24.75 -10.04
CA GLY A 15 -9.89 -24.09 -9.41
C GLY A 15 -10.51 -24.79 -8.19
N ILE A 16 -9.86 -25.80 -7.62
CA ILE A 16 -10.16 -26.26 -6.25
C ILE A 16 -9.03 -25.74 -5.34
N PHE A 17 -9.33 -25.44 -4.07
CA PHE A 17 -8.36 -24.96 -3.07
C PHE A 17 -7.25 -25.99 -2.70
N GLU A 18 -7.26 -27.17 -3.33
CA GLU A 18 -6.51 -28.36 -2.90
C GLU A 18 -5.02 -28.39 -3.32
N ASP A 19 -4.55 -27.45 -4.14
CA ASP A 19 -3.13 -27.29 -4.47
C ASP A 19 -2.78 -25.80 -4.70
N LEU A 20 -2.44 -25.08 -3.62
CA LEU A 20 -1.95 -23.69 -3.71
C LEU A 20 -0.59 -23.57 -4.40
N GLY A 21 0.20 -24.66 -4.44
CA GLY A 21 1.56 -24.68 -5.01
C GLY A 21 2.59 -23.84 -4.24
N LEU A 22 2.26 -23.42 -3.00
CA LEU A 22 3.10 -22.55 -2.18
C LEU A 22 4.04 -23.36 -1.30
N ALA A 23 5.33 -23.07 -1.40
CA ALA A 23 6.40 -23.80 -0.72
C ALA A 23 7.44 -22.85 -0.13
N ILE A 24 7.73 -23.00 1.17
CA ILE A 24 8.94 -22.44 1.79
C ILE A 24 10.09 -23.37 1.41
N THR A 25 11.01 -22.87 0.59
CA THR A 25 12.11 -23.64 -0.03
C THR A 25 13.45 -23.46 0.69
N GLY A 26 13.57 -22.43 1.52
CA GLY A 26 14.70 -22.23 2.42
C GLY A 26 14.37 -21.25 3.53
N LEU A 27 15.01 -21.41 4.69
CA LEU A 27 14.97 -20.52 5.84
C LEU A 27 16.39 -20.13 6.25
N GLY A 28 16.52 -19.00 6.92
CA GLY A 28 17.78 -18.51 7.45
C GLY A 28 17.58 -17.60 8.65
N VAL A 29 18.43 -17.74 9.66
CA VAL A 29 18.38 -16.98 10.91
C VAL A 29 19.77 -16.45 11.21
N GLU A 30 19.86 -15.20 11.65
CA GLU A 30 21.06 -14.60 12.21
C GLU A 30 20.74 -13.91 13.53
N TYR A 31 21.26 -14.48 14.61
CA TYR A 31 21.33 -13.81 15.91
C TYR A 31 22.69 -13.12 16.02
N PRO A 32 22.77 -11.90 16.57
CA PRO A 32 24.06 -11.32 16.92
C PRO A 32 24.75 -12.17 18.00
N ALA A 33 26.08 -12.16 17.99
CA ALA A 33 26.90 -13.06 18.81
C ALA A 33 26.88 -12.76 20.32
N LEU A 34 26.44 -11.57 20.73
CA LEU A 34 26.41 -11.18 22.15
C LEU A 34 25.09 -11.65 22.80
N GLN A 35 25.18 -11.99 24.09
CA GLN A 35 24.07 -12.41 24.92
C GLN A 35 24.01 -11.53 26.17
N LEU A 36 22.81 -11.08 26.52
CA LEU A 36 22.52 -10.32 27.74
C LEU A 36 21.75 -11.20 28.72
N THR A 37 22.19 -11.20 29.97
CA THR A 37 21.58 -11.92 31.09
C THR A 37 20.81 -10.97 32.01
N PRO A 38 19.94 -11.45 32.92
CA PRO A 38 19.27 -10.60 33.90
C PRO A 38 20.23 -9.76 34.79
N PRO A 39 21.39 -10.28 35.24
CA PRO A 39 22.45 -9.47 35.87
C PRO A 39 22.92 -8.26 35.07
N ASP A 40 23.01 -8.34 33.74
CA ASP A 40 23.48 -7.24 32.90
C ASP A 40 22.47 -6.07 32.90
N LEU A 41 21.18 -6.39 32.83
CA LEU A 41 20.10 -5.41 32.94
C LEU A 41 20.15 -4.68 34.30
N ARG A 42 20.41 -5.43 35.39
CA ARG A 42 20.58 -4.89 36.74
C ARG A 42 21.84 -4.00 36.85
N ALA A 43 22.93 -4.36 36.18
CA ALA A 43 24.16 -3.57 36.15
C ALA A 43 23.98 -2.24 35.39
N LEU A 44 23.30 -2.26 34.24
CA LEU A 44 22.98 -1.06 33.46
C LEU A 44 22.02 -0.13 34.19
N ALA A 45 20.96 -0.68 34.82
CA ALA A 45 20.02 0.10 35.61
C ALA A 45 20.72 0.86 36.75
N LYS A 46 21.54 0.16 37.54
CA LYS A 46 22.31 0.72 38.66
C LYS A 46 23.33 1.78 38.23
N ARG A 47 23.80 1.74 36.98
CA ARG A 47 24.77 2.69 36.43
C ARG A 47 24.14 4.06 36.14
N HIS A 48 22.90 4.08 35.68
CA HIS A 48 22.25 5.28 35.13
C HIS A 48 21.09 5.83 35.97
N TYR A 49 20.48 5.01 36.84
CA TYR A 49 19.26 5.35 37.57
C TYR A 49 19.41 5.09 39.08
N PRO A 50 18.76 5.89 39.94
CA PRO A 50 18.70 5.61 41.38
C PRO A 50 17.81 4.38 41.67
N ASP A 51 18.01 3.76 42.83
CA ASP A 51 17.12 2.71 43.31
C ASP A 51 15.69 3.27 43.51
N SER A 52 14.72 2.70 42.79
CA SER A 52 13.31 3.06 42.91
C SER A 52 12.40 1.81 42.94
N PRO A 53 11.19 1.90 43.53
CA PRO A 53 10.27 0.75 43.64
C PRO A 53 9.91 0.14 42.28
N ALA A 54 9.69 0.99 41.26
CA ALA A 54 9.35 0.52 39.91
C ALA A 54 10.53 -0.21 39.25
N MET A 55 11.72 0.39 39.26
CA MET A 55 12.93 -0.21 38.70
C MET A 55 13.26 -1.54 39.40
N SER A 56 13.20 -1.56 40.74
CA SER A 56 13.43 -2.77 41.53
C SER A 56 12.46 -3.90 41.16
N LYS A 57 11.19 -3.57 40.89
CA LYS A 57 10.17 -4.54 40.48
C LYS A 57 10.39 -5.05 39.05
N VAL A 58 10.79 -4.21 38.10
CA VAL A 58 11.13 -4.64 36.72
C VAL A 58 12.36 -5.55 36.72
N LEU A 59 13.39 -5.20 37.49
CA LEU A 59 14.58 -6.04 37.66
C LEU A 59 14.27 -7.38 38.35
N ALA A 60 13.39 -7.39 39.35
CA ALA A 60 12.91 -8.64 39.94
C ALA A 60 12.14 -9.49 38.91
N ILE A 61 11.27 -8.89 38.08
CA ILE A 61 10.56 -9.60 37.01
C ILE A 61 11.54 -10.21 35.99
N SER A 62 12.66 -9.54 35.67
CA SER A 62 13.67 -10.09 34.74
C SER A 62 14.32 -11.40 35.20
N GLU A 63 14.25 -11.74 36.49
CA GLU A 63 14.78 -13.01 37.03
C GLU A 63 13.75 -14.16 36.94
N PHE A 64 12.50 -13.87 36.57
CA PHE A 64 11.39 -14.85 36.51
C PHE A 64 10.64 -14.85 35.16
N THR A 65 11.21 -14.29 34.10
CA THR A 65 10.63 -14.34 32.75
C THR A 65 10.68 -15.74 32.13
N GLY A 66 11.60 -16.60 32.59
CA GLY A 66 11.94 -17.86 31.92
C GLY A 66 12.86 -17.69 30.72
N ILE A 67 13.54 -16.54 30.61
CA ILE A 67 14.57 -16.26 29.61
C ILE A 67 15.93 -16.32 30.31
N ASP A 68 16.81 -17.23 29.87
CA ASP A 68 18.17 -17.35 30.40
C ASP A 68 19.09 -16.29 29.77
N THR A 69 19.01 -16.11 28.44
CA THR A 69 19.74 -15.06 27.72
C THR A 69 18.92 -14.40 26.62
N ARG A 70 19.22 -13.12 26.33
CA ARG A 70 18.66 -12.35 25.22
C ARG A 70 19.78 -12.04 24.23
N SER A 71 19.63 -12.41 22.97
CA SER A 71 20.57 -12.00 21.92
C SER A 71 20.59 -10.48 21.77
N ALA A 72 21.78 -9.90 21.62
CA ALA A 72 21.98 -8.46 21.54
C ALA A 72 23.05 -8.05 20.52
N ILE A 73 22.82 -6.94 19.83
CA ILE A 73 23.81 -6.25 18.99
C ILE A 73 24.92 -5.56 19.80
N THR A 74 24.60 -5.08 21.00
CA THR A 74 25.47 -4.24 21.83
C THR A 74 25.63 -4.80 23.24
N THR A 75 26.79 -4.63 23.87
CA THR A 75 26.96 -4.91 25.31
C THR A 75 26.39 -3.79 26.18
N ILE A 76 26.25 -4.02 27.49
CA ILE A 76 25.90 -2.94 28.45
C ILE A 76 26.99 -1.86 28.60
N ASP A 77 28.19 -2.10 28.07
CA ASP A 77 29.32 -1.17 28.08
C ASP A 77 29.45 -0.36 26.78
N ASP A 78 28.54 -0.59 25.83
CA ASP A 78 28.49 0.15 24.57
C ASP A 78 28.38 1.67 24.80
N PRO A 79 29.16 2.52 24.10
CA PRO A 79 29.12 3.97 24.26
C PRO A 79 27.72 4.58 24.11
N LEU A 80 26.90 4.06 23.18
CA LEU A 80 25.54 4.52 22.90
C LEU A 80 24.63 4.34 24.13
N LEU A 81 24.74 3.19 24.80
CA LEU A 81 23.98 2.89 26.02
C LEU A 81 24.52 3.62 27.25
N ASN A 82 25.72 4.19 27.17
CA ASN A 82 26.40 4.88 28.27
C ASN A 82 26.47 6.40 28.11
N MET A 83 25.78 6.95 27.11
CA MET A 83 25.52 8.38 26.98
C MET A 83 24.77 8.96 28.19
N ARG A 84 24.95 10.27 28.43
CA ARG A 84 24.30 11.01 29.53
C ARG A 84 22.77 11.00 29.43
N LYS A 85 22.23 10.91 28.21
CA LYS A 85 20.80 10.67 27.93
C LYS A 85 20.67 9.31 27.26
N ALA A 86 19.46 8.74 27.22
CA ALA A 86 19.16 7.67 26.28
C ALA A 86 19.45 8.11 24.83
N PRO A 87 19.85 7.19 23.94
CA PRO A 87 20.05 7.51 22.52
C PRO A 87 18.75 7.93 21.86
N ASP A 88 18.83 8.86 20.92
CA ASP A 88 17.66 9.33 20.17
C ASP A 88 17.31 8.42 18.98
N ILE A 89 16.14 8.64 18.39
CA ILE A 89 15.64 7.84 17.25
C ILE A 89 16.56 7.89 16.02
N SER A 90 17.36 8.96 15.85
CA SER A 90 18.33 9.05 14.76
C SER A 90 19.57 8.20 15.05
N GLU A 91 20.05 8.20 16.29
CA GLU A 91 21.19 7.37 16.71
C GLU A 91 20.84 5.87 16.69
N LEU A 92 19.63 5.53 17.14
CA LEU A 92 19.05 4.19 17.04
C LEU A 92 18.89 3.73 15.58
N SER A 93 18.37 4.61 14.70
CA SER A 93 18.23 4.30 13.28
C SER A 93 19.58 4.11 12.58
N LYS A 94 20.59 4.90 12.96
CA LYS A 94 21.97 4.73 12.49
C LYS A 94 22.52 3.35 12.85
N LEU A 95 22.47 2.95 14.12
CA LEU A 95 22.92 1.64 14.59
C LEU A 95 22.21 0.49 13.85
N PHE A 96 20.89 0.61 13.68
CA PHE A 96 20.09 -0.36 12.93
C PHE A 96 20.57 -0.54 11.48
N LEU A 97 20.88 0.56 10.79
CA LEU A 97 21.29 0.53 9.37
C LEU A 97 22.75 0.12 9.16
N GLU A 98 23.64 0.43 10.11
CA GLU A 98 25.06 0.04 10.04
C GLU A 98 25.24 -1.45 10.34
N GLU A 99 24.71 -1.91 11.48
CA GLU A 99 24.96 -3.24 12.04
C GLU A 99 23.78 -4.21 11.81
N GLY A 100 22.54 -3.79 12.10
CA GLY A 100 21.35 -4.67 11.99
C GLY A 100 21.13 -5.17 10.56
N VAL A 101 21.37 -4.32 9.55
CA VAL A 101 21.33 -4.69 8.13
C VAL A 101 22.30 -5.83 7.79
N ALA A 102 23.44 -5.97 8.49
CA ALA A 102 24.36 -7.09 8.27
C ALA A 102 23.75 -8.43 8.68
N LEU A 103 23.01 -8.47 9.81
CA LEU A 103 22.27 -9.65 10.25
C LEU A 103 21.20 -10.05 9.21
N ALA A 104 20.45 -9.07 8.69
CA ALA A 104 19.43 -9.32 7.67
C ALA A 104 20.01 -9.85 6.35
N VAL A 105 21.17 -9.36 5.93
CA VAL A 105 21.90 -9.91 4.77
C VAL A 105 22.32 -11.35 5.02
N ALA A 106 22.89 -11.66 6.19
CA ALA A 106 23.36 -13.01 6.50
C ALA A 106 22.19 -14.02 6.63
N ALA A 107 21.09 -13.63 7.28
CA ALA A 107 19.86 -14.43 7.34
C ALA A 107 19.29 -14.70 5.93
N ALA A 108 19.22 -13.68 5.08
CA ALA A 108 18.78 -13.82 3.68
C ALA A 108 19.72 -14.72 2.87
N GLN A 109 21.04 -14.60 3.02
CA GLN A 109 22.01 -15.48 2.35
C GLN A 109 21.84 -16.95 2.75
N LYS A 110 21.59 -17.24 4.03
CA LYS A 110 21.29 -18.61 4.50
C LYS A 110 20.00 -19.15 3.85
N ALA A 111 18.93 -18.35 3.82
CA ALA A 111 17.66 -18.73 3.19
C ALA A 111 17.78 -18.97 1.68
N LEU A 112 18.52 -18.11 0.97
CA LEU A 112 18.82 -18.26 -0.47
C LEU A 112 19.68 -19.50 -0.74
N ALA A 113 20.66 -19.79 0.13
CA ALA A 113 21.54 -20.95 -0.01
C ALA A 113 20.81 -22.29 0.23
N GLU A 114 19.91 -22.36 1.23
CA GLU A 114 19.06 -23.56 1.43
C GLU A 114 18.08 -23.74 0.25
N ALA A 115 17.48 -22.63 -0.22
CA ALA A 115 16.64 -22.59 -1.42
C ALA A 115 17.41 -22.73 -2.74
N ARG A 116 18.75 -22.76 -2.73
CA ARG A 116 19.64 -22.87 -3.90
C ARG A 116 19.40 -21.84 -5.02
N LEU A 117 18.94 -20.65 -4.66
CA LEU A 117 18.67 -19.56 -5.60
C LEU A 117 19.80 -18.52 -5.60
N ASP A 118 20.07 -17.96 -6.78
CA ASP A 118 20.83 -16.71 -6.89
C ASP A 118 19.94 -15.51 -6.54
N ALA A 119 20.54 -14.42 -6.06
CA ALA A 119 19.82 -13.18 -5.74
C ALA A 119 19.07 -12.57 -6.95
N SER A 120 19.48 -12.91 -8.17
CA SER A 120 18.83 -12.53 -9.44
C SER A 120 17.53 -13.30 -9.73
N ASP A 121 17.27 -14.43 -9.08
CA ASP A 121 16.01 -15.18 -9.21
C ASP A 121 14.89 -14.61 -8.32
N ILE A 122 15.24 -13.75 -7.36
CA ILE A 122 14.27 -13.12 -6.47
C ILE A 122 13.43 -12.09 -7.22
N THR A 123 12.14 -12.39 -7.28
CA THR A 123 11.11 -11.62 -8.01
C THR A 123 10.47 -10.54 -7.15
N HIS A 124 10.26 -10.82 -5.87
CA HIS A 124 9.66 -9.90 -4.92
C HIS A 124 10.37 -10.02 -3.56
N VAL A 125 10.29 -8.97 -2.75
CA VAL A 125 10.81 -8.92 -1.38
C VAL A 125 9.71 -8.42 -0.46
N VAL A 126 9.44 -9.14 0.63
CA VAL A 126 8.49 -8.71 1.67
C VAL A 126 9.25 -8.60 2.99
N SER A 127 9.48 -7.37 3.43
CA SER A 127 10.25 -7.03 4.62
C SER A 127 9.35 -6.52 5.73
N THR A 128 9.78 -6.64 7.00
CA THR A 128 9.09 -6.04 8.13
C THR A 128 10.04 -5.75 9.29
N THR A 129 9.79 -4.63 9.97
CA THR A 129 10.43 -4.25 11.24
C THR A 129 9.49 -3.30 12.00
N CYS A 130 9.54 -3.30 13.32
CA CYS A 130 8.94 -2.23 14.13
C CYS A 130 9.99 -1.41 14.91
N THR A 131 11.28 -1.69 14.71
CA THR A 131 12.40 -1.04 15.42
C THR A 131 13.21 -0.07 14.55
N ASN A 132 12.76 0.20 13.31
CA ASN A 132 13.33 1.22 12.44
C ASN A 132 12.28 1.95 11.60
N SER A 133 12.59 3.19 11.23
CA SER A 133 11.91 3.94 10.17
C SER A 133 12.97 4.71 9.38
N SER A 134 12.96 4.57 8.05
CA SER A 134 13.92 5.18 7.14
C SER A 134 13.39 5.23 5.71
N ASN A 135 13.82 6.22 4.92
CA ASN A 135 13.50 6.37 3.51
C ASN A 135 14.80 6.71 2.75
N PRO A 136 15.43 5.77 2.01
CA PRO A 136 15.01 4.38 1.78
C PRO A 136 14.95 3.51 3.04
N GLY A 137 14.06 2.51 3.03
CA GLY A 137 13.94 1.52 4.11
C GLY A 137 15.10 0.53 4.14
N TYR A 138 15.23 -0.23 5.24
CA TYR A 138 16.33 -1.19 5.43
C TYR A 138 16.39 -2.26 4.33
N ASP A 139 15.22 -2.64 3.81
CA ASP A 139 15.02 -3.60 2.74
C ASP A 139 15.79 -3.23 1.45
N HIS A 140 15.87 -1.94 1.13
CA HIS A 140 16.68 -1.42 0.02
C HIS A 140 18.18 -1.74 0.22
N TYR A 141 18.71 -1.49 1.43
CA TYR A 141 20.13 -1.73 1.72
C TYR A 141 20.48 -3.21 1.75
N VAL A 142 19.57 -4.06 2.24
CA VAL A 142 19.72 -5.52 2.17
C VAL A 142 19.71 -6.00 0.71
N CYS A 143 18.73 -5.59 -0.11
CA CYS A 143 18.69 -5.95 -1.54
C CYS A 143 19.97 -5.51 -2.28
N LYS A 144 20.46 -4.29 -1.99
CA LYS A 144 21.70 -3.75 -2.55
C LYS A 144 22.94 -4.56 -2.16
N LYS A 145 23.06 -4.98 -0.89
CA LYS A 145 24.17 -5.82 -0.40
C LYS A 145 24.10 -7.26 -0.94
N LEU A 146 22.89 -7.79 -1.19
CA LEU A 146 22.67 -9.12 -1.78
C LEU A 146 22.88 -9.16 -3.30
N GLY A 147 22.82 -8.03 -4.00
CA GLY A 147 22.85 -7.98 -5.47
C GLY A 147 21.54 -8.43 -6.13
N VAL A 148 20.41 -8.23 -5.45
CA VAL A 148 19.07 -8.50 -6.00
C VAL A 148 18.77 -7.56 -7.18
N SER A 149 18.05 -8.05 -8.18
CA SER A 149 17.70 -7.30 -9.39
C SER A 149 17.11 -5.91 -9.10
N HIS A 150 17.49 -4.91 -9.90
CA HIS A 150 16.92 -3.55 -9.84
C HIS A 150 15.41 -3.50 -10.10
N THR A 151 14.84 -4.54 -10.73
CA THR A 151 13.41 -4.65 -11.03
C THR A 151 12.60 -5.40 -9.96
N VAL A 152 13.18 -5.68 -8.79
CA VAL A 152 12.50 -6.45 -7.73
C VAL A 152 11.34 -5.65 -7.13
N GLU A 153 10.17 -6.27 -7.03
CA GLU A 153 9.00 -5.67 -6.39
C GLU A 153 9.17 -5.74 -4.86
N LYS A 154 9.23 -4.61 -4.15
CA LYS A 154 9.49 -4.57 -2.69
C LYS A 154 8.29 -4.07 -1.89
N VAL A 155 8.00 -4.75 -0.80
CA VAL A 155 7.05 -4.34 0.24
C VAL A 155 7.80 -4.27 1.57
N LEU A 156 7.71 -3.13 2.28
CA LEU A 156 8.20 -3.00 3.65
C LEU A 156 6.99 -2.73 4.56
N LEU A 157 6.60 -3.74 5.33
CA LEU A 157 5.51 -3.67 6.29
C LEU A 157 5.94 -2.95 7.56
N HIS A 158 4.98 -2.25 8.18
CA HIS A 158 5.18 -1.46 9.40
C HIS A 158 3.90 -1.49 10.26
N GLY A 159 4.00 -1.09 11.54
CA GLY A 159 2.85 -0.96 12.45
C GLY A 159 2.33 -2.27 13.08
N ILE A 160 2.83 -3.43 12.66
CA ILE A 160 2.30 -4.77 13.02
C ILE A 160 3.14 -5.55 14.06
N GLY A 161 4.29 -5.00 14.48
CA GLY A 161 5.14 -5.54 15.55
C GLY A 161 5.36 -7.06 15.48
N CYS A 162 5.23 -7.74 16.62
CA CYS A 162 5.46 -9.17 16.77
C CYS A 162 4.68 -10.11 15.82
N ALA A 163 3.54 -9.67 15.26
CA ALA A 163 2.80 -10.45 14.25
C ALA A 163 3.47 -10.42 12.87
N GLY A 164 4.44 -9.52 12.66
CA GLY A 164 5.02 -9.16 11.38
C GLY A 164 5.57 -10.33 10.57
N GLY A 165 6.21 -11.33 11.19
CA GLY A 165 6.78 -12.47 10.46
C GLY A 165 5.72 -13.31 9.72
N LEU A 166 4.57 -13.57 10.35
CA LEU A 166 3.47 -14.29 9.70
C LEU A 166 2.66 -13.39 8.76
N ALA A 167 2.47 -12.12 9.11
CA ALA A 167 1.83 -11.15 8.22
C ALA A 167 2.66 -10.94 6.91
N ALA A 168 3.99 -10.96 7.00
CA ALA A 168 4.89 -10.92 5.86
C ALA A 168 4.82 -12.21 5.02
N LEU A 169 4.79 -13.39 5.65
CA LEU A 169 4.56 -14.66 4.97
C LEU A 169 3.20 -14.71 4.25
N ARG A 170 2.13 -14.26 4.90
CA ARG A 170 0.78 -14.14 4.31
C ARG A 170 0.74 -13.16 3.15
N THR A 171 1.42 -12.02 3.27
CA THR A 171 1.54 -11.03 2.19
C THR A 171 2.30 -11.62 1.01
N ALA A 172 3.42 -12.30 1.25
CA ALA A 172 4.17 -13.02 0.22
C ALA A 172 3.32 -14.11 -0.45
N ALA A 173 2.51 -14.85 0.30
CA ALA A 173 1.61 -15.87 -0.24
C ALA A 173 0.59 -15.28 -1.22
N ASN A 174 -0.03 -14.15 -0.88
CA ASN A 174 -0.93 -13.43 -1.78
C ASN A 174 -0.22 -12.95 -3.06
N ILE A 175 0.98 -12.39 -2.94
CA ILE A 175 1.81 -11.93 -4.08
C ILE A 175 2.23 -13.11 -4.98
N ALA A 176 2.60 -14.24 -4.36
CA ALA A 176 2.94 -15.48 -5.06
C ALA A 176 1.74 -16.02 -5.86
N LEU A 177 0.53 -15.99 -5.29
CA LEU A 177 -0.70 -16.37 -5.99
C LEU A 177 -1.08 -15.38 -7.10
N GLY A 178 -0.88 -14.08 -6.93
CA GLY A 178 -1.03 -13.08 -8.01
C GLY A 178 -0.07 -13.34 -9.18
N SER A 179 1.15 -13.80 -8.89
CA SER A 179 2.10 -14.26 -9.91
C SER A 179 1.67 -15.59 -10.55
N SER A 180 1.12 -16.54 -9.78
CA SER A 180 0.55 -17.79 -10.29
C SER A 180 -0.63 -17.55 -11.23
N PHE A 181 -1.50 -16.58 -10.92
CA PHE A 181 -2.60 -16.16 -11.79
C PHE A 181 -2.08 -15.63 -13.14
N ARG A 182 -1.00 -14.83 -13.11
CA ARG A 182 -0.27 -14.38 -14.31
C ARG A 182 0.59 -15.49 -14.97
N ARG A 183 0.60 -16.71 -14.43
CA ARG A 183 1.46 -17.85 -14.82
C ARG A 183 2.96 -17.54 -14.81
N ARG A 184 3.40 -16.63 -13.95
CA ARG A 184 4.80 -16.22 -13.79
C ARG A 184 5.44 -16.95 -12.60
N ARG A 185 6.74 -17.22 -12.71
CA ARG A 185 7.54 -17.69 -11.57
C ARG A 185 7.52 -16.63 -10.47
N ALA A 186 7.33 -17.04 -9.22
CA ALA A 186 7.59 -16.22 -8.06
C ALA A 186 8.57 -16.95 -7.14
N ARG A 187 9.63 -16.23 -6.78
CA ARG A 187 10.52 -16.52 -5.65
C ARG A 187 10.56 -15.25 -4.83
N ILE A 188 10.05 -15.32 -3.61
CA ILE A 188 9.81 -14.17 -2.75
C ILE A 188 10.68 -14.31 -1.51
N LEU A 189 11.59 -13.37 -1.35
CA LEU A 189 12.44 -13.30 -0.17
C LEU A 189 11.68 -12.53 0.92
N VAL A 190 11.22 -13.26 1.93
CA VAL A 190 10.62 -12.68 3.13
C VAL A 190 11.73 -12.40 4.12
N MET A 191 11.84 -11.17 4.62
CA MET A 191 12.91 -10.75 5.53
C MET A 191 12.34 -10.06 6.75
N VAL A 192 12.95 -10.30 7.90
CA VAL A 192 12.56 -9.69 9.16
C VAL A 192 13.83 -9.29 9.90
N LEU A 193 13.86 -8.06 10.43
CA LEU A 193 14.97 -7.53 11.21
C LEU A 193 14.42 -6.74 12.38
N GLU A 194 14.82 -7.10 13.60
CA GLU A 194 14.41 -6.41 14.81
C GLU A 194 15.62 -6.17 15.71
N ILE A 195 15.84 -4.91 16.07
CA ILE A 195 16.91 -4.44 16.97
C ILE A 195 16.24 -3.71 18.13
N CYS A 196 15.88 -4.48 19.16
CA CYS A 196 15.15 -4.01 20.32
C CYS A 196 16.05 -3.59 21.48
N THR A 197 17.20 -4.25 21.69
CA THR A 197 17.98 -4.07 22.93
C THR A 197 18.50 -2.65 23.15
N PRO A 198 18.85 -1.84 22.13
CA PRO A 198 19.30 -0.46 22.35
C PRO A 198 18.23 0.48 22.94
N LEU A 199 16.94 0.13 22.82
CA LEU A 199 15.83 0.87 23.44
C LEU A 199 15.78 0.74 24.98
N VAL A 200 16.65 -0.09 25.59
CA VAL A 200 16.69 -0.31 27.05
C VAL A 200 16.78 0.99 27.85
N ARG A 201 17.61 1.95 27.42
CA ARG A 201 17.74 3.27 28.07
C ARG A 201 16.46 4.10 27.93
N SER A 202 15.81 4.03 26.77
CA SER A 202 14.55 4.73 26.47
C SER A 202 13.38 4.24 27.34
N GLU A 203 13.30 2.93 27.59
CA GLU A 203 12.32 2.35 28.50
C GLU A 203 12.68 2.58 29.98
N MET A 204 13.97 2.49 30.36
CA MET A 204 14.41 2.80 31.73
C MET A 204 14.15 4.25 32.15
N ASP A 205 14.34 5.22 31.24
CA ASP A 205 13.98 6.63 31.46
C ASP A 205 12.47 6.75 31.83
N ASN A 206 11.60 5.96 31.20
CA ASN A 206 10.17 5.94 31.52
C ASN A 206 9.86 5.20 32.84
N ILE A 207 10.53 4.07 33.13
CA ILE A 207 10.37 3.33 34.39
C ILE A 207 10.73 4.23 35.59
N ASP A 208 11.86 4.94 35.52
CA ASP A 208 12.29 5.85 36.59
C ASP A 208 11.36 7.07 36.71
N ARG A 209 11.05 7.74 35.59
CA ARG A 209 10.26 8.98 35.57
C ARG A 209 8.80 8.80 35.99
N TYR A 210 8.14 7.73 35.53
CA TYR A 210 6.71 7.51 35.75
C TYR A 210 6.42 6.48 36.86
N GLN A 211 7.44 5.78 37.35
CA GLN A 211 7.33 4.69 38.33
C GLN A 211 6.38 3.56 37.89
N GLU A 212 6.35 3.29 36.59
CA GLU A 212 5.56 2.23 35.97
C GLU A 212 6.34 0.90 35.87
N THR A 213 5.65 -0.23 36.01
CA THR A 213 6.27 -1.56 35.82
C THR A 213 6.28 -1.94 34.34
N ARG A 214 7.26 -1.44 33.58
CA ARG A 214 7.38 -1.66 32.13
C ARG A 214 8.33 -2.83 31.86
N ILE A 215 7.81 -3.97 31.38
CA ILE A 215 8.56 -5.24 31.33
C ILE A 215 9.28 -5.51 30.00
N GLY A 216 9.15 -4.63 28.99
CA GLY A 216 9.74 -4.85 27.66
C GLY A 216 11.25 -5.07 27.69
N VAL A 217 11.97 -4.34 28.56
CA VAL A 217 13.43 -4.48 28.76
C VAL A 217 13.87 -5.87 29.28
N SER A 218 12.93 -6.63 29.86
CA SER A 218 13.15 -7.98 30.37
C SER A 218 12.82 -9.07 29.35
N LEU A 219 12.22 -8.72 28.22
CA LEU A 219 11.71 -9.66 27.21
C LEU A 219 12.43 -9.53 25.87
N PHE A 220 12.57 -8.31 25.36
CA PHE A 220 12.91 -8.09 23.96
C PHE A 220 14.41 -8.28 23.65
N SER A 221 14.70 -8.84 22.48
CA SER A 221 16.04 -9.17 21.98
C SER A 221 16.21 -8.84 20.50
N ASP A 222 17.41 -9.06 19.97
CA ASP A 222 17.80 -8.70 18.61
C ASP A 222 17.95 -9.94 17.71
N CYS A 223 17.40 -9.90 16.50
CA CYS A 223 17.50 -10.99 15.53
C CYS A 223 17.20 -10.50 14.10
N ALA A 224 17.79 -11.17 13.12
CA ALA A 224 17.26 -11.20 11.77
C ALA A 224 16.88 -12.62 11.35
N SER A 225 15.83 -12.74 10.56
CA SER A 225 15.37 -14.02 10.01
C SER A 225 14.76 -13.83 8.63
N ALA A 226 14.92 -14.81 7.75
CA ALA A 226 14.43 -14.78 6.39
C ALA A 226 13.93 -16.15 5.95
N LEU A 227 13.07 -16.16 4.93
CA LEU A 227 12.66 -17.36 4.21
C LEU A 227 12.44 -17.06 2.73
N VAL A 228 12.50 -18.10 1.90
CA VAL A 228 12.15 -18.03 0.47
C VAL A 228 10.83 -18.75 0.24
N LEU A 229 9.80 -18.00 -0.16
CA LEU A 229 8.52 -18.56 -0.62
C LEU A 229 8.52 -18.70 -2.15
N SER A 230 8.20 -19.90 -2.62
CA SER A 230 8.07 -20.27 -4.03
C SER A 230 6.62 -20.57 -4.37
N ASN A 231 6.20 -20.26 -5.60
CA ASN A 231 4.90 -20.65 -6.16
C ASN A 231 4.96 -21.90 -7.06
N GLY A 232 6.08 -22.65 -7.04
CA GLY A 232 6.30 -23.86 -7.83
C GLY A 232 6.50 -23.64 -9.34
N ILE A 233 6.02 -22.53 -9.91
CA ILE A 233 6.15 -22.23 -11.34
C ILE A 233 7.62 -22.03 -11.71
N GLY A 234 8.02 -22.61 -12.85
CA GLY A 234 9.37 -22.49 -13.42
C GLY A 234 10.45 -23.29 -12.68
N ALA A 235 10.09 -24.21 -11.79
CA ALA A 235 11.05 -25.11 -11.14
C ALA A 235 11.37 -26.31 -12.06
N GLU A 236 12.40 -26.20 -12.91
CA GLU A 236 12.87 -27.32 -13.76
C GLU A 236 13.46 -28.48 -12.94
N CYS A 237 13.87 -28.19 -11.71
CA CYS A 237 14.01 -29.16 -10.63
C CYS A 237 13.09 -28.73 -9.49
N VAL A 238 12.17 -29.60 -9.05
CA VAL A 238 11.40 -29.35 -7.82
C VAL A 238 12.35 -29.50 -6.64
N GLU A 239 12.79 -28.38 -6.07
CA GLU A 239 13.44 -28.35 -4.76
C GLU A 239 12.48 -28.90 -3.72
N GLU A 240 12.94 -29.88 -2.94
CA GLU A 240 12.14 -30.46 -1.88
C GLU A 240 11.79 -29.37 -0.86
N PRO A 241 10.51 -29.01 -0.68
CA PRO A 241 10.12 -27.94 0.23
C PRO A 241 10.57 -28.26 1.64
N VAL A 242 10.86 -27.23 2.43
CA VAL A 242 11.02 -27.36 3.88
C VAL A 242 9.63 -27.46 4.51
N TYR A 243 8.74 -26.54 4.10
CA TYR A 243 7.32 -26.52 4.44
C TYR A 243 6.48 -26.19 3.19
N GLU A 244 5.39 -26.92 2.98
CA GLU A 244 4.29 -26.48 2.10
C GLU A 244 3.37 -25.56 2.90
N LEU A 245 2.94 -24.45 2.33
CA LEU A 245 1.98 -23.51 2.95
C LEU A 245 0.57 -23.83 2.45
N LEU A 246 -0.25 -24.41 3.31
CA LEU A 246 -1.57 -24.94 2.96
C LEU A 246 -2.71 -23.92 3.13
N GLY A 247 -2.49 -22.90 3.98
CA GLY A 247 -3.44 -21.83 4.19
C GLY A 247 -3.06 -20.95 5.39
N TRP A 248 -3.79 -19.87 5.56
CA TRP A 248 -3.58 -18.87 6.60
C TRP A 248 -4.90 -18.21 6.99
N ASN A 249 -4.94 -17.67 8.20
CA ASN A 249 -6.02 -16.87 8.72
C ASN A 249 -5.43 -15.72 9.54
N HIS A 250 -6.17 -14.61 9.62
CA HIS A 250 -5.75 -13.43 10.36
C HIS A 250 -6.97 -12.73 10.96
N LYS A 251 -6.80 -12.09 12.13
CA LYS A 251 -7.90 -11.42 12.83
C LYS A 251 -7.38 -10.27 13.68
N ILE A 252 -8.05 -9.12 13.63
CA ILE A 252 -7.88 -8.06 14.63
C ILE A 252 -8.94 -8.28 15.70
N ILE A 253 -8.53 -8.22 16.97
CA ILE A 253 -9.43 -8.36 18.12
C ILE A 253 -10.03 -6.97 18.41
N PRO A 254 -11.36 -6.77 18.32
CA PRO A 254 -11.97 -5.47 18.54
C PRO A 254 -11.67 -4.91 19.94
N ASP A 255 -11.56 -3.57 20.01
CA ASP A 255 -11.40 -2.80 21.26
C ASP A 255 -10.16 -3.20 22.09
N THR A 256 -9.03 -3.55 21.43
CA THR A 256 -7.77 -3.94 22.10
C THR A 256 -6.54 -3.12 21.67
N ASP A 257 -6.74 -2.02 20.94
CA ASP A 257 -5.68 -1.13 20.45
C ASP A 257 -4.82 -0.55 21.59
N GLN A 258 -5.43 -0.31 22.76
CA GLN A 258 -4.73 0.16 23.97
C GLN A 258 -3.89 -0.92 24.68
N ASP A 259 -4.09 -2.20 24.38
CA ASP A 259 -3.52 -3.29 25.16
C ASP A 259 -2.11 -3.68 24.69
N LEU A 260 -1.85 -3.61 23.39
CA LEU A 260 -0.55 -3.94 22.78
C LEU A 260 -0.21 -2.95 21.65
N GLY A 261 0.91 -2.25 21.77
CA GLY A 261 1.32 -1.22 20.82
C GLY A 261 2.78 -0.78 20.98
N PHE A 262 3.25 0.04 20.04
CA PHE A 262 4.62 0.56 20.03
C PHE A 262 4.63 1.99 19.50
N ASN A 263 4.54 2.95 20.42
CA ASN A 263 4.30 4.36 20.08
C ASN A 263 5.62 5.07 19.76
N ILE A 264 5.70 5.74 18.61
CA ILE A 264 6.88 6.52 18.21
C ILE A 264 7.18 7.65 19.23
N ASP A 265 8.46 7.86 19.50
CA ASP A 265 8.99 8.85 20.44
C ASP A 265 10.33 9.41 19.93
N SER A 266 10.76 10.56 20.45
CA SER A 266 12.10 11.10 20.25
C SER A 266 13.25 10.11 20.55
N LEU A 267 13.01 9.13 21.43
CA LEU A 267 13.95 8.10 21.89
C LEU A 267 13.59 6.72 21.30
N GLY A 268 13.10 6.67 20.06
CA GLY A 268 12.71 5.45 19.35
C GLY A 268 11.22 5.15 19.48
N TRP A 269 10.87 4.07 20.17
CA TRP A 269 9.49 3.66 20.38
C TRP A 269 9.26 3.22 21.83
N LYS A 270 8.08 3.54 22.37
CA LYS A 270 7.66 3.18 23.74
C LYS A 270 6.68 2.01 23.70
N VAL A 271 6.97 0.97 24.48
CA VAL A 271 6.12 -0.23 24.58
C VAL A 271 4.79 0.11 25.24
N VAL A 272 3.69 -0.30 24.62
CA VAL A 272 2.37 -0.41 25.27
C VAL A 272 2.09 -1.90 25.44
N LEU A 273 1.95 -2.33 26.69
CA LEU A 273 1.74 -3.73 27.06
C LEU A 273 0.97 -3.77 28.38
N THR A 274 -0.34 -4.04 28.31
CA THR A 274 -1.18 -4.16 29.51
C THR A 274 -1.14 -5.58 30.08
N PRO A 275 -1.55 -5.77 31.36
CA PRO A 275 -1.73 -7.10 31.93
C PRO A 275 -2.83 -7.95 31.26
N GLN A 276 -3.64 -7.40 30.36
CA GLN A 276 -4.71 -8.14 29.68
C GLN A 276 -4.22 -8.94 28.48
N VAL A 277 -3.11 -8.55 27.85
CA VAL A 277 -2.57 -9.18 26.62
C VAL A 277 -2.50 -10.71 26.71
N PRO A 278 -2.00 -11.33 27.80
CA PRO A 278 -2.01 -12.80 27.90
C PRO A 278 -3.40 -13.41 27.92
N LYS A 279 -4.38 -12.74 28.55
CA LYS A 279 -5.76 -13.24 28.62
C LYS A 279 -6.51 -13.06 27.31
N ILE A 280 -6.23 -11.97 26.59
CA ILE A 280 -6.74 -11.71 25.24
C ILE A 280 -6.21 -12.80 24.28
N ALA A 281 -4.89 -13.05 24.29
CA ALA A 281 -4.26 -14.09 23.47
C ALA A 281 -4.79 -15.51 23.79
N GLU A 282 -4.89 -15.88 25.08
CA GLU A 282 -5.49 -17.15 25.53
C GLU A 282 -6.91 -17.34 24.97
N THR A 283 -7.71 -16.27 24.92
CA THR A 283 -9.12 -16.37 24.51
C THR A 283 -9.30 -16.33 22.98
N ALA A 284 -8.33 -15.78 22.24
CA ALA A 284 -8.41 -15.60 20.79
C ALA A 284 -7.89 -16.79 19.97
N VAL A 285 -7.03 -17.65 20.54
CA VAL A 285 -6.36 -18.72 19.79
C VAL A 285 -7.31 -19.83 19.31
N GLU A 286 -8.23 -20.31 20.15
CA GLU A 286 -9.11 -21.43 19.79
C GLU A 286 -10.08 -21.10 18.64
N PRO A 287 -10.77 -19.94 18.61
CA PRO A 287 -11.61 -19.55 17.48
C PRO A 287 -10.81 -19.42 16.17
N VAL A 288 -9.64 -18.75 16.20
CA VAL A 288 -8.83 -18.54 14.98
C VAL A 288 -8.27 -19.86 14.45
N PHE A 289 -7.88 -20.80 15.33
CA PHE A 289 -7.48 -22.15 14.95
C PHE A 289 -8.63 -22.94 14.30
N ARG A 290 -9.84 -22.86 14.87
CA ARG A 290 -11.03 -23.52 14.30
C ARG A 290 -11.37 -22.97 12.91
N ASP A 291 -11.33 -21.65 12.77
CA ASP A 291 -11.56 -20.96 11.49
C ASP A 291 -10.50 -21.37 10.44
N LEU A 292 -9.21 -21.40 10.82
CA LEU A 292 -8.12 -21.89 9.97
C LEU A 292 -8.31 -23.35 9.55
N LEU A 293 -8.63 -24.23 10.50
CA LEU A 293 -8.85 -25.66 10.22
C LEU A 293 -10.01 -25.88 9.25
N SER A 294 -11.04 -25.02 9.31
CA SER A 294 -12.18 -25.07 8.39
C SER A 294 -11.87 -24.59 6.96
N SER A 295 -10.82 -23.78 6.78
CA SER A 295 -10.43 -23.20 5.49
C SER A 295 -9.35 -23.99 4.74
N VAL A 296 -8.71 -24.96 5.38
CA VAL A 296 -7.65 -25.81 4.78
C VAL A 296 -8.21 -27.19 4.41
N PRO A 297 -8.56 -27.46 3.13
CA PRO A 297 -8.99 -28.79 2.72
C PRO A 297 -7.81 -29.78 2.68
N GLY A 298 -8.13 -31.08 2.62
CA GLY A 298 -7.14 -32.13 2.34
C GLY A 298 -6.32 -32.64 3.54
N LEU A 299 -6.57 -32.16 4.76
CA LEU A 299 -5.92 -32.72 5.97
C LEU A 299 -6.37 -34.17 6.23
N PRO A 300 -5.46 -35.09 6.62
CA PRO A 300 -5.84 -36.46 6.98
C PRO A 300 -6.77 -36.48 8.21
N PRO A 301 -7.69 -37.46 8.35
CA PRO A 301 -8.63 -37.53 9.48
C PRO A 301 -8.01 -37.59 10.89
N SER A 302 -6.70 -37.85 11.00
CA SER A 302 -5.95 -37.78 12.26
C SER A 302 -5.58 -36.36 12.69
N TYR A 303 -5.73 -35.36 11.82
CA TYR A 303 -5.33 -33.96 12.00
C TYR A 303 -6.56 -33.07 12.13
N GLY A 304 -7.22 -33.14 13.29
CA GLY A 304 -8.46 -32.39 13.58
C GLY A 304 -8.56 -31.79 14.99
N ALA A 305 -7.59 -32.06 15.87
CA ALA A 305 -7.55 -31.56 17.24
C ALA A 305 -6.16 -30.91 17.51
N PRO A 306 -6.04 -29.90 18.38
CA PRO A 306 -4.81 -29.11 18.52
C PRO A 306 -3.55 -29.93 18.80
N GLU A 307 -3.66 -31.00 19.59
CA GLU A 307 -2.59 -31.93 19.98
C GLU A 307 -2.11 -32.84 18.83
N SER A 308 -2.84 -32.89 17.72
CA SER A 308 -2.39 -33.60 16.53
C SER A 308 -1.30 -32.83 15.76
N PHE A 309 -1.15 -31.52 15.98
CA PHE A 309 -0.20 -30.63 15.29
C PHE A 309 1.02 -30.31 16.15
N ASP A 310 2.16 -30.03 15.50
CA ASP A 310 3.24 -29.28 16.14
C ASP A 310 2.92 -27.78 16.08
N TRP A 311 3.34 -26.99 17.07
CA TRP A 311 3.00 -25.58 17.20
C TRP A 311 4.23 -24.68 17.17
N ALA A 312 4.41 -23.96 16.06
CA ALA A 312 5.36 -22.86 15.96
C ALA A 312 4.69 -21.58 16.48
N MET A 313 4.89 -21.27 17.76
CA MET A 313 4.28 -20.13 18.43
C MET A 313 5.30 -18.99 18.57
N HIS A 314 4.90 -17.76 18.27
CA HIS A 314 5.69 -16.59 18.65
C HIS A 314 5.68 -16.46 20.19
N PRO A 315 6.82 -16.57 20.88
CA PRO A 315 6.86 -16.59 22.33
C PRO A 315 6.91 -15.15 22.88
N GLY A 316 5.77 -14.46 22.82
CA GLY A 316 5.64 -13.08 23.32
C GLY A 316 6.04 -12.90 24.79
N GLY A 317 5.84 -13.97 25.58
CA GLY A 317 6.23 -14.14 26.97
C GLY A 317 5.80 -15.52 27.47
N ALA A 318 6.36 -16.02 28.58
CA ALA A 318 6.03 -17.34 29.13
C ALA A 318 4.52 -17.54 29.44
N THR A 319 3.79 -16.46 29.75
CA THR A 319 2.33 -16.47 29.96
C THR A 319 1.53 -16.63 28.67
N ILE A 320 2.09 -16.30 27.50
CA ILE A 320 1.47 -16.59 26.20
C ILE A 320 1.57 -18.08 25.91
N LEU A 321 2.74 -18.69 26.08
CA LEU A 321 2.97 -20.13 25.85
C LEU A 321 2.07 -20.97 26.77
N SER A 322 2.18 -20.80 28.08
CA SER A 322 1.35 -21.51 29.05
C SER A 322 -0.16 -21.19 28.96
N GLY A 323 -0.52 -20.01 28.43
CA GLY A 323 -1.90 -19.66 28.10
C GLY A 323 -2.44 -20.49 26.92
N VAL A 324 -1.67 -20.62 25.84
CA VAL A 324 -2.04 -21.44 24.68
C VAL A 324 -2.09 -22.92 25.03
N GLU A 325 -1.12 -23.45 25.79
CA GLU A 325 -1.16 -24.83 26.32
C GLU A 325 -2.50 -25.15 26.97
N LYS A 326 -2.91 -24.28 27.91
CA LYS A 326 -4.15 -24.42 28.65
C LYS A 326 -5.39 -24.26 27.79
N SER A 327 -5.42 -23.31 26.84
CA SER A 327 -6.59 -23.09 25.98
C SER A 327 -6.75 -24.16 24.91
N MET A 328 -5.66 -24.71 24.40
CA MET A 328 -5.66 -25.67 23.29
C MET A 328 -5.53 -27.12 23.75
N GLY A 329 -5.27 -27.37 25.04
CA GLY A 329 -5.09 -28.72 25.58
C GLY A 329 -3.77 -29.38 25.19
N ILE A 330 -2.76 -28.59 24.78
CA ILE A 330 -1.45 -29.06 24.32
C ILE A 330 -0.39 -28.97 25.42
N THR A 331 0.68 -29.76 25.28
CA THR A 331 1.82 -29.77 26.23
C THR A 331 2.96 -28.85 25.75
N PRO A 332 3.90 -28.45 26.63
CA PRO A 332 5.07 -27.65 26.25
C PRO A 332 5.88 -28.22 25.07
N GLU A 333 5.95 -29.55 24.95
CA GLU A 333 6.65 -30.27 23.87
C GLU A 333 6.04 -30.01 22.48
N HIS A 334 4.75 -29.70 22.40
CA HIS A 334 4.11 -29.28 21.14
C HIS A 334 4.68 -27.94 20.65
N MET A 335 5.13 -27.08 21.58
CA MET A 335 5.77 -25.78 21.33
C MET A 335 7.28 -25.77 21.64
N ARG A 336 7.94 -26.93 21.68
CA ARG A 336 9.35 -27.10 22.07
C ARG A 336 10.33 -26.09 21.45
N ALA A 337 10.21 -25.81 20.16
CA ALA A 337 11.07 -24.83 19.47
C ALA A 337 10.77 -23.38 19.90
N SER A 338 9.51 -23.08 20.20
CA SER A 338 9.07 -21.79 20.77
C SER A 338 9.68 -21.57 22.15
N TYR A 339 9.72 -22.60 22.99
CA TYR A 339 10.40 -22.56 24.29
C TYR A 339 11.91 -22.46 24.17
N ASP A 340 12.55 -23.27 23.31
CA ASP A 340 13.99 -23.25 23.10
C ASP A 340 14.47 -21.86 22.63
N ILE A 341 13.80 -21.24 21.65
CA ILE A 341 14.10 -19.88 21.22
C ILE A 341 13.84 -18.86 22.32
N TYR A 342 12.72 -18.95 23.04
CA TYR A 342 12.40 -18.02 24.13
C TYR A 342 13.43 -18.04 25.27
N ILE A 343 13.82 -19.24 25.72
CA ILE A 343 14.77 -19.43 26.83
C ILE A 343 16.16 -18.92 26.42
N ASN A 344 16.64 -19.31 25.23
CA ASN A 344 18.02 -19.06 24.83
C ASN A 344 18.24 -17.69 24.16
N HIS A 345 17.21 -17.10 23.54
CA HIS A 345 17.33 -15.86 22.77
C HIS A 345 16.34 -14.75 23.17
N GLY A 346 15.30 -15.04 23.96
CA GLY A 346 14.24 -14.08 24.31
C GLY A 346 13.25 -13.81 23.17
N ASN A 347 12.52 -12.69 23.28
CA ASN A 347 11.52 -12.28 22.29
C ASN A 347 12.14 -11.31 21.27
N SER A 348 12.47 -11.77 20.07
CA SER A 348 13.01 -10.93 19.00
C SER A 348 11.93 -10.33 18.09
N SER A 349 10.77 -9.96 18.66
CA SER A 349 9.61 -9.43 17.94
C SER A 349 9.25 -10.31 16.72
N ALA A 350 9.01 -9.71 15.56
CA ALA A 350 8.60 -10.37 14.32
C ALA A 350 9.59 -11.45 13.83
N ALA A 351 10.89 -11.31 14.09
CA ALA A 351 11.91 -12.26 13.62
C ALA A 351 11.78 -13.64 14.29
N THR A 352 11.24 -13.66 15.50
CA THR A 352 11.16 -14.87 16.33
C THR A 352 10.39 -16.01 15.67
N ILE A 353 9.30 -15.73 14.93
CA ILE A 353 8.44 -16.81 14.40
C ILE A 353 9.12 -17.60 13.27
N ILE A 354 9.89 -16.94 12.41
CA ILE A 354 10.68 -17.63 11.38
C ILE A 354 11.83 -18.39 12.06
N SER A 355 12.44 -17.85 13.11
CA SER A 355 13.44 -18.58 13.91
C SER A 355 12.86 -19.83 14.59
N VAL A 356 11.64 -19.76 15.11
CA VAL A 356 10.94 -20.94 15.68
C VAL A 356 10.63 -21.98 14.61
N MET A 357 10.17 -21.58 13.43
CA MET A 357 10.01 -22.49 12.29
C MET A 357 11.35 -23.10 11.86
N ASP A 358 12.42 -22.30 11.87
CA ASP A 358 13.75 -22.75 11.52
C ASP A 358 14.24 -23.84 12.48
N ARG A 359 14.21 -23.52 13.78
CA ARG A 359 14.59 -24.38 14.90
C ARG A 359 13.77 -25.67 14.97
N LEU A 360 12.45 -25.60 14.72
CA LEU A 360 11.54 -26.73 14.81
C LEU A 360 11.90 -27.87 13.85
N ARG A 361 12.60 -27.59 12.72
CA ARG A 361 12.99 -28.65 11.78
C ARG A 361 14.20 -29.49 12.21
N HIS A 362 14.89 -29.11 13.30
CA HIS A 362 16.13 -29.75 13.76
C HIS A 362 15.89 -31.12 14.44
N LYS A 363 16.90 -32.00 14.40
CA LYS A 363 16.76 -33.41 14.83
C LYS A 363 16.73 -33.61 16.34
N ASP A 364 17.30 -32.70 17.11
CA ASP A 364 17.14 -32.63 18.56
C ASP A 364 15.72 -32.19 18.94
N MET A 365 15.12 -31.25 18.20
CA MET A 365 13.68 -30.93 18.35
C MET A 365 12.80 -32.13 17.98
N ASP A 366 13.13 -32.92 16.95
CA ASP A 366 12.37 -34.16 16.66
C ASP A 366 12.37 -35.14 17.83
N ALA A 367 13.47 -35.23 18.58
CA ALA A 367 13.58 -36.11 19.75
C ALA A 367 12.76 -35.62 20.97
N CYS A 368 12.48 -34.32 21.04
CA CYS A 368 11.64 -33.69 22.06
C CYS A 368 10.15 -33.61 21.67
N ALA A 369 9.73 -34.23 20.55
CA ALA A 369 8.35 -34.18 20.10
C ALA A 369 7.40 -34.99 21.01
N PRO A 370 6.12 -34.59 21.14
CA PRO A 370 5.09 -35.36 21.84
C PRO A 370 5.03 -36.80 21.30
N ASP A 371 4.90 -37.76 22.22
CA ASP A 371 4.90 -39.21 21.94
C ASP A 371 6.18 -39.73 21.23
N GLY A 372 7.27 -38.94 21.22
CA GLY A 372 8.49 -39.24 20.47
C GLY A 372 8.33 -39.17 18.95
N LYS A 373 7.29 -38.50 18.45
CA LYS A 373 6.98 -38.41 17.02
C LYS A 373 6.66 -36.96 16.61
N ALA A 374 7.58 -36.35 15.85
CA ALA A 374 7.33 -35.09 15.16
C ALA A 374 6.10 -35.20 14.24
N LYS A 375 5.30 -34.13 14.18
CA LYS A 375 4.05 -34.11 13.39
C LYS A 375 4.33 -33.69 11.96
N ASP A 376 3.52 -34.18 11.01
CA ASP A 376 3.63 -33.84 9.59
C ASP A 376 3.09 -32.42 9.30
N TYR A 377 2.18 -31.92 10.15
CA TYR A 377 1.55 -30.61 10.02
C TYR A 377 1.87 -29.73 11.23
N VAL A 378 2.12 -28.45 10.94
CA VAL A 378 2.55 -27.44 11.91
C VAL A 378 1.60 -26.24 11.84
N VAL A 379 1.11 -25.80 13.00
CA VAL A 379 0.40 -24.52 13.14
C VAL A 379 1.42 -23.44 13.49
N GLY A 380 1.59 -22.46 12.61
CA GLY A 380 2.27 -21.21 12.93
C GLY A 380 1.29 -20.23 13.55
N CYS A 381 1.62 -19.57 14.66
CA CYS A 381 0.75 -18.59 15.32
C CYS A 381 1.56 -17.43 15.92
N ALA A 382 1.08 -16.20 15.76
CA ALA A 382 1.68 -15.00 16.33
C ALA A 382 0.65 -13.94 16.73
N PHE A 383 1.02 -13.11 17.71
CA PHE A 383 0.23 -11.98 18.20
C PHE A 383 1.05 -10.69 18.07
N GLY A 384 0.41 -9.57 17.77
CA GLY A 384 1.06 -8.26 17.64
C GLY A 384 0.09 -7.10 17.88
N PRO A 385 0.55 -5.84 17.78
CA PRO A 385 -0.30 -4.65 17.89
C PRO A 385 -1.59 -4.72 17.07
N GLY A 386 -2.69 -4.24 17.64
CA GLY A 386 -4.05 -4.33 17.08
C GLY A 386 -5.15 -4.58 18.13
N MET A 387 -5.11 -5.63 18.95
CA MET A 387 -4.24 -6.82 18.87
C MET A 387 -4.56 -7.64 17.63
N ALA A 388 -3.55 -7.86 16.78
CA ALA A 388 -3.64 -8.77 15.65
C ALA A 388 -3.25 -10.20 16.06
N VAL A 389 -3.95 -11.18 15.48
CA VAL A 389 -3.63 -12.61 15.49
C VAL A 389 -3.35 -13.03 14.06
N GLU A 390 -2.20 -13.64 13.82
CA GLU A 390 -1.83 -14.27 12.55
C GLU A 390 -1.66 -15.78 12.77
N MET A 391 -2.20 -16.60 11.89
CA MET A 391 -2.07 -18.06 11.98
C MET A 391 -1.92 -18.70 10.59
N CYS A 392 -1.08 -19.72 10.45
CA CYS A 392 -0.88 -20.45 9.20
C CYS A 392 -0.79 -21.97 9.41
N MET A 393 -1.26 -22.73 8.42
CA MET A 393 -1.13 -24.18 8.37
C MET A 393 0.00 -24.56 7.41
N LEU A 394 1.00 -25.27 7.94
CA LEU A 394 2.15 -25.77 7.19
C LEU A 394 2.16 -27.30 7.17
N LYS A 395 2.65 -27.89 6.08
CA LYS A 395 3.02 -29.32 6.02
C LYS A 395 4.54 -29.43 5.91
N ARG A 396 5.16 -30.04 6.92
CA ARG A 396 6.61 -30.19 7.07
C ARG A 396 7.11 -31.36 6.26
N ASN A 397 8.18 -31.17 5.49
CA ASN A 397 8.89 -32.28 4.87
C ASN A 397 9.84 -32.94 5.89
N LEU A 398 9.40 -34.05 6.50
CA LEU A 398 10.20 -34.81 7.48
C LEU A 398 11.46 -35.47 6.88
N SER A 399 11.50 -35.67 5.56
CA SER A 399 12.67 -36.15 4.82
C SER A 399 13.69 -35.06 4.50
N HIS A 400 13.30 -33.78 4.52
CA HIS A 400 14.19 -32.66 4.22
C HIS A 400 15.35 -32.64 5.23
N ARG A 401 16.57 -32.81 4.71
CA ARG A 401 17.79 -32.73 5.51
C ARG A 401 18.27 -31.29 5.50
N GLY A 402 17.87 -30.52 6.52
CA GLY A 402 18.56 -29.27 6.84
C GLY A 402 20.05 -29.56 6.91
N GLY A 403 20.82 -28.95 6.01
CA GLY A 403 22.26 -29.18 5.94
C GLY A 403 22.92 -28.69 7.23
N PRO A 404 23.99 -29.33 7.72
CA PRO A 404 24.81 -28.71 8.74
C PRO A 404 25.38 -27.42 8.14
N LEU A 405 24.89 -26.27 8.62
CA LEU A 405 25.49 -24.97 8.32
C LEU A 405 26.99 -25.06 8.64
N GLN A 406 27.83 -24.72 7.66
CA GLN A 406 29.25 -24.51 7.95
C GLN A 406 29.37 -23.35 8.93
N THR A 407 29.82 -23.64 10.15
CA THR A 407 30.34 -22.65 11.09
C THR A 407 31.63 -22.06 10.49
N GLY A 408 31.49 -21.09 9.57
CA GLY A 408 32.62 -20.58 8.80
C GLY A 408 32.34 -19.58 7.68
N VAL A 409 31.09 -19.21 7.37
CA VAL A 409 30.84 -18.05 6.49
C VAL A 409 30.98 -16.77 7.32
N MET A 410 31.89 -15.90 6.89
CA MET A 410 32.56 -14.90 7.71
C MET A 410 31.61 -13.88 8.37
N THR A 411 31.91 -13.58 9.64
CA THR A 411 31.67 -12.29 10.30
C THR A 411 32.06 -11.13 9.36
N PRO A 412 31.38 -9.97 9.39
CA PRO A 412 31.88 -8.77 8.73
C PRO A 412 33.34 -8.50 9.13
N PRO A 413 34.20 -8.01 8.21
CA PRO A 413 35.59 -7.74 8.54
C PRO A 413 35.67 -6.68 9.64
N GLU A 414 36.51 -6.95 10.65
CA GLU A 414 36.89 -5.98 11.66
C GLU A 414 37.41 -4.71 10.97
N THR A 415 37.01 -3.54 11.44
CA THR A 415 37.57 -2.28 10.95
C THR A 415 39.04 -2.21 11.35
N ASP A 416 39.93 -2.23 10.35
CA ASP A 416 41.37 -2.09 10.56
C ASP A 416 41.68 -0.83 11.41
N ILE A 417 42.10 -1.05 12.65
CA ILE A 417 42.78 -0.04 13.46
C ILE A 417 44.24 -0.09 13.02
N GLU A 418 44.75 0.98 12.39
CA GLU A 418 46.17 1.11 12.08
C GLU A 418 47.00 1.14 13.38
N GLU A 419 47.54 -0.02 13.80
CA GLU A 419 48.56 -0.08 14.83
C GLU A 419 49.92 0.38 14.29
N THR A 420 50.42 1.47 14.84
CA THR A 420 51.77 2.01 14.56
C THR A 420 52.87 1.04 15.02
N PRO A 421 53.91 0.75 14.21
CA PRO A 421 55.02 -0.11 14.65
C PRO A 421 55.98 0.60 15.63
N PRO A 422 56.73 -0.15 16.45
CA PRO A 422 57.48 0.40 17.59
C PRO A 422 58.89 0.96 17.27
N ASP A 423 59.29 1.93 18.10
CA ASP A 423 60.64 2.43 18.40
C ASP A 423 61.55 2.98 17.26
N ALA A 424 61.64 4.32 17.19
CA ALA A 424 62.91 5.03 16.96
C ALA A 424 62.91 6.48 17.49
N GLN A 425 64.00 6.85 18.15
CA GLN A 425 64.24 8.06 18.96
C GLN A 425 64.14 9.44 18.25
N SER A 426 63.56 10.40 18.99
CA SER A 426 64.08 11.76 19.26
C SER A 426 63.91 12.95 18.27
N SER A 427 63.58 14.08 18.90
CA SER A 427 63.92 15.48 18.56
C SER A 427 63.09 16.27 17.53
N GLY A 428 62.63 17.46 17.96
CA GLY A 428 62.79 18.70 17.18
C GLY A 428 61.54 19.39 16.60
N ALA A 429 61.28 20.62 17.08
CA ALA A 429 60.72 21.78 16.36
C ALA A 429 59.35 21.65 15.64
N ILE A 430 58.25 22.31 16.06
CA ILE A 430 57.92 23.77 16.06
C ILE A 430 57.16 24.24 14.78
N MET A 431 56.22 25.18 14.99
CA MET A 431 55.43 26.00 14.02
C MET A 431 54.19 25.34 13.38
N THR A 432 52.93 25.67 13.78
CA THR A 432 52.08 26.88 13.49
C THR A 432 51.54 26.93 12.05
N ILE A 433 50.41 27.55 11.62
CA ILE A 433 49.42 28.53 12.14
C ILE A 433 48.16 28.43 11.20
N SER A 434 46.91 28.87 11.44
CA SER A 434 46.18 29.51 12.56
C SER A 434 44.66 29.22 12.47
N TRP A 435 43.85 29.76 13.41
CA TRP A 435 42.40 30.01 13.26
C TRP A 435 42.15 31.38 12.57
N PRO A 436 40.90 31.83 12.28
CA PRO A 436 39.91 32.34 13.27
C PRO A 436 38.45 31.79 13.05
N PHE A 437 37.54 31.62 14.02
CA PHE A 437 36.90 32.58 14.97
C PHE A 437 36.24 33.80 14.25
N SER A 438 35.12 34.40 14.65
CA SER A 438 34.04 34.11 15.63
C SER A 438 32.94 35.18 15.47
N TYR A 439 31.79 35.07 16.15
CA TYR A 439 31.49 35.94 17.30
C TYR A 439 30.21 35.55 18.06
N THR A 440 30.21 35.94 19.33
CA THR A 440 29.16 35.76 20.35
C THR A 440 28.53 37.13 20.67
N ASP A 441 27.44 37.14 21.44
CA ASP A 441 27.03 38.13 22.47
C ASP A 441 25.54 38.51 22.34
N CYS A 442 24.66 38.35 23.34
CA CYS A 442 24.66 38.59 24.79
C CYS A 442 23.93 39.90 25.14
N LEU A 443 22.78 39.82 25.84
CA LEU A 443 22.26 40.85 26.75
C LEU A 443 21.13 40.31 27.66
N ILE A 444 20.83 41.05 28.74
CA ILE A 444 20.29 40.55 30.01
C ILE A 444 19.17 41.45 30.58
N MET A 445 18.33 40.89 31.49
CA MET A 445 17.40 41.52 32.48
C MET A 445 15.99 41.99 32.03
N GLY A 446 14.96 41.82 32.90
CA GLY A 446 13.74 42.66 32.73
C GLY A 446 12.40 42.50 33.50
N SER A 447 12.10 41.52 34.37
CA SER A 447 11.01 41.49 35.40
C SER A 447 9.53 41.98 35.17
N LYS A 448 8.57 41.25 35.81
CA LYS A 448 7.29 41.69 36.48
C LYS A 448 5.93 41.85 35.74
N LYS A 449 4.98 41.02 36.21
CA LYS A 449 3.55 41.25 36.63
C LYS A 449 2.48 41.88 35.71
N GLY A 450 1.33 41.18 35.65
CA GLY A 450 -0.02 41.72 35.36
C GLY A 450 -0.44 41.66 33.88
N SER A 451 -1.70 41.46 33.49
CA SER A 451 -2.96 41.39 34.24
C SER A 451 -4.04 40.58 33.48
N SER A 452 -5.11 40.21 34.19
CA SER A 452 -6.30 39.49 33.69
C SER A 452 -7.20 40.28 32.74
N LEU A 453 -7.94 39.60 31.85
CA LEU A 453 -9.24 40.07 31.36
C LEU A 453 -10.26 38.94 31.08
N LEU A 454 -11.50 39.23 31.44
CA LEU A 454 -12.76 38.45 31.37
C LEU A 454 -13.71 39.26 30.44
N VAL A 455 -14.84 38.83 29.86
CA VAL A 455 -15.79 37.67 29.86
C VAL A 455 -16.73 37.93 28.61
N PRO A 456 -17.74 37.14 28.15
CA PRO A 456 -18.49 36.01 28.75
C PRO A 456 -18.69 34.74 27.87
N VAL A 457 -19.26 33.70 28.49
CA VAL A 457 -20.16 32.72 27.85
C VAL A 457 -21.58 32.96 28.37
N PRO A 458 -22.65 32.93 27.55
CA PRO A 458 -24.03 32.91 28.04
C PRO A 458 -24.53 31.47 28.23
N ARG A 459 -25.15 31.21 29.38
CA ARG A 459 -25.86 29.97 29.72
C ARG A 459 -27.28 30.35 30.16
N TRP A 460 -28.31 29.66 29.66
CA TRP A 460 -29.69 29.76 30.18
C TRP A 460 -30.16 28.41 30.73
N LEU A 461 -31.19 28.43 31.58
CA LEU A 461 -31.44 27.38 32.59
C LEU A 461 -32.41 26.26 32.16
N GLN A 462 -32.11 25.07 32.74
CA GLN A 462 -32.97 24.04 33.33
C GLN A 462 -34.35 24.46 33.90
N PRO A 463 -35.20 23.51 34.40
CA PRO A 463 -35.43 22.11 34.03
C PRO A 463 -36.94 21.71 34.06
N LEU A 464 -37.28 20.44 33.79
CA LEU A 464 -38.37 19.76 34.52
C LEU A 464 -38.18 18.23 34.53
N THR A 465 -38.67 17.60 35.60
CA THR A 465 -38.37 16.23 36.03
C THR A 465 -39.53 15.26 35.77
N ALA A 466 -39.23 13.99 35.48
CA ALA A 466 -40.08 12.87 35.85
C ALA A 466 -39.24 11.60 36.05
N SER A 467 -39.43 10.92 37.18
CA SER A 467 -38.92 9.58 37.48
C SER A 467 -40.02 8.54 37.31
N LEU A 468 -39.66 7.27 37.10
CA LEU A 468 -40.04 6.13 37.98
C LEU A 468 -39.49 4.80 37.43
N SER A 469 -39.45 3.80 38.32
CA SER A 469 -38.84 2.47 38.17
C SER A 469 -39.89 1.34 38.17
N ASP A 470 -39.60 0.23 37.47
CA ASP A 470 -39.83 -1.23 37.75
C ASP A 470 -40.85 -1.71 38.84
N PRO A 471 -41.33 -2.99 38.82
CA PRO A 471 -41.58 -3.96 37.73
C PRO A 471 -42.87 -4.86 37.93
N GLU A 472 -42.96 -5.98 37.18
CA GLU A 472 -43.71 -7.27 37.45
C GLU A 472 -45.19 -7.57 37.02
N SER A 473 -45.34 -8.61 36.17
CA SER A 473 -46.14 -9.87 36.36
C SER A 473 -47.25 -10.35 35.36
N CYS A 474 -47.06 -11.59 34.86
CA CYS A 474 -48.03 -12.72 34.63
C CYS A 474 -49.06 -12.85 33.46
N GLY A 475 -48.64 -13.49 32.35
CA GLY A 475 -49.22 -14.72 31.71
C GLY A 475 -50.55 -14.67 30.89
N PRO A 476 -51.02 -15.80 30.26
CA PRO A 476 -50.35 -17.10 29.94
C PRO A 476 -50.71 -17.75 28.55
N VAL A 477 -50.17 -18.98 28.28
CA VAL A 477 -50.54 -20.01 27.24
C VAL A 477 -50.36 -19.62 25.73
N LEU A 478 -49.76 -20.40 24.81
CA LEU A 478 -50.01 -21.81 24.47
C LEU A 478 -48.92 -22.40 23.54
N ALA A 479 -48.67 -23.71 23.62
CA ALA A 479 -47.73 -24.42 22.74
C ALA A 479 -48.46 -25.37 21.77
N VAL A 480 -48.03 -25.42 20.50
CA VAL A 480 -48.41 -26.46 19.53
C VAL A 480 -47.17 -26.85 18.73
N ALA A 481 -46.89 -28.15 18.66
CA ALA A 481 -45.85 -28.72 17.81
C ALA A 481 -46.49 -29.45 16.62
N PHE A 482 -45.91 -29.30 15.44
CA PHE A 482 -46.08 -30.23 14.32
C PHE A 482 -44.73 -30.38 13.61
N GLY A 483 -44.21 -31.60 13.56
CA GLY A 483 -43.06 -31.94 12.73
C GLY A 483 -43.53 -32.45 11.37
N ILE A 484 -42.79 -32.13 10.31
CA ILE A 484 -42.92 -32.77 9.00
C ILE A 484 -41.52 -33.15 8.50
N SER A 485 -41.39 -34.42 8.09
CA SER A 485 -40.20 -35.02 7.51
C SER A 485 -39.85 -34.44 6.14
N TRP A 486 -38.56 -34.23 5.88
CA TRP A 486 -38.04 -34.05 4.52
C TRP A 486 -37.34 -35.32 4.05
N THR A 487 -37.96 -36.02 3.10
CA THR A 487 -37.31 -37.06 2.28
C THR A 487 -36.56 -36.41 1.13
N PRO A 488 -35.35 -36.86 0.76
CA PRO A 488 -34.64 -36.34 -0.39
C PRO A 488 -35.29 -36.82 -1.70
N LEU A 489 -35.58 -35.88 -2.61
CA LEU A 489 -35.87 -36.17 -4.02
C LEU A 489 -34.59 -35.97 -4.84
N PRO A 490 -34.41 -36.74 -5.94
CA PRO A 490 -33.14 -36.80 -6.65
C PRO A 490 -32.87 -35.53 -7.46
N ALA A 491 -31.59 -35.19 -7.62
CA ALA A 491 -31.16 -34.10 -8.47
C ALA A 491 -31.58 -34.35 -9.93
N ALA A 492 -32.50 -33.52 -10.44
CA ALA A 492 -32.67 -33.36 -11.88
C ALA A 492 -31.47 -32.57 -12.40
N GLY A 493 -30.67 -33.18 -13.27
CA GLY A 493 -29.44 -32.57 -13.77
C GLY A 493 -29.72 -31.32 -14.59
N SER A 494 -29.30 -30.15 -14.08
CA SER A 494 -29.06 -28.99 -14.92
C SER A 494 -27.76 -29.20 -15.69
N VAL A 495 -27.89 -29.43 -17.00
CA VAL A 495 -26.75 -29.36 -17.92
C VAL A 495 -26.29 -27.91 -17.96
N LEU A 496 -25.21 -27.61 -17.23
CA LEU A 496 -24.50 -26.34 -17.40
C LEU A 496 -23.77 -26.40 -18.76
N PRO A 497 -23.93 -25.39 -19.63
CA PRO A 497 -23.17 -25.33 -20.87
C PRO A 497 -21.68 -25.17 -20.55
N GLU A 498 -20.83 -25.80 -21.37
CA GLU A 498 -19.37 -25.66 -21.27
C GLU A 498 -18.98 -24.17 -21.30
N LYS A 499 -18.11 -23.76 -20.38
CA LYS A 499 -17.42 -22.47 -20.46
C LYS A 499 -16.49 -22.50 -21.67
N ASN A 500 -16.99 -22.03 -22.81
CA ASN A 500 -16.15 -21.71 -23.96
C ASN A 500 -15.04 -20.76 -23.50
N ASN A 501 -13.79 -21.14 -23.79
CA ASN A 501 -12.61 -20.33 -23.49
C ASN A 501 -12.67 -19.00 -24.26
N VAL A 502 -13.10 -17.92 -23.60
CA VAL A 502 -12.84 -16.55 -24.07
C VAL A 502 -11.43 -16.11 -23.63
N LYS A 503 -10.45 -16.94 -23.97
CA LYS A 503 -9.19 -16.42 -24.53
C LYS A 503 -9.36 -16.39 -26.03
N THR A 504 -10.19 -15.47 -26.51
CA THR A 504 -10.14 -15.07 -27.92
C THR A 504 -8.72 -14.62 -28.20
N ARG A 505 -8.19 -15.10 -29.32
CA ARG A 505 -6.97 -14.60 -29.94
C ARG A 505 -7.00 -13.07 -29.89
N GLN A 506 -5.87 -12.44 -29.55
CA GLN A 506 -5.51 -11.25 -30.31
C GLN A 506 -5.31 -11.75 -31.74
N ASP A 507 -6.28 -11.51 -32.61
CA ASP A 507 -6.05 -11.71 -34.03
C ASP A 507 -4.88 -10.82 -34.42
N THR A 508 -3.89 -11.40 -35.10
CA THR A 508 -2.61 -10.74 -35.37
C THR A 508 -2.82 -9.47 -36.19
N GLY A 509 -2.66 -8.29 -35.57
CA GLY A 509 -2.84 -6.99 -36.22
C GLY A 509 -3.78 -6.00 -35.53
N SER A 510 -4.30 -6.29 -34.33
CA SER A 510 -5.17 -5.35 -33.58
C SER A 510 -5.01 -5.44 -32.06
N LYS A 511 -5.29 -4.32 -31.38
CA LYS A 511 -5.08 -4.10 -29.94
C LYS A 511 -6.15 -3.17 -29.35
N TRP A 512 -6.18 -3.07 -28.03
CA TRP A 512 -6.92 -2.03 -27.32
C TRP A 512 -6.08 -0.74 -27.21
N VAL A 513 -6.76 0.41 -27.29
CA VAL A 513 -6.18 1.75 -27.05
C VAL A 513 -7.23 2.59 -26.33
N ASP A 514 -6.84 3.31 -25.27
CA ASP A 514 -7.72 4.26 -24.62
C ASP A 514 -8.15 5.36 -25.59
N THR A 515 -9.47 5.56 -25.70
CA THR A 515 -10.07 6.62 -26.52
C THR A 515 -10.80 7.68 -25.69
N TRP A 516 -11.08 7.38 -24.43
CA TRP A 516 -11.52 8.36 -23.43
C TRP A 516 -11.13 7.84 -22.05
N THR A 517 -10.73 8.74 -21.15
CA THR A 517 -10.44 8.44 -19.74
C THR A 517 -10.97 9.54 -18.83
N SER A 518 -11.14 9.22 -17.54
CA SER A 518 -11.23 10.24 -16.49
C SER A 518 -10.56 9.74 -15.21
N MET A 519 -9.83 10.63 -14.53
CA MET A 519 -9.14 10.33 -13.28
C MET A 519 -10.15 9.92 -12.18
N PRO A 520 -10.10 8.68 -11.68
CA PRO A 520 -11.02 8.23 -10.64
C PRO A 520 -10.54 8.73 -9.27
N GLN A 521 -11.46 9.36 -8.53
CA GLN A 521 -11.24 9.81 -7.15
C GLN A 521 -12.45 9.48 -6.26
N LEU A 522 -12.25 9.62 -4.94
CA LEU A 522 -13.35 9.66 -4.00
C LEU A 522 -14.21 10.90 -4.26
N VAL A 523 -15.52 10.72 -4.37
CA VAL A 523 -16.44 11.86 -4.50
C VAL A 523 -16.60 12.54 -3.14
N GLU A 524 -16.31 13.83 -3.10
CA GLU A 524 -16.47 14.67 -1.91
C GLU A 524 -17.96 14.85 -1.56
N PRO A 525 -18.34 15.04 -0.28
CA PRO A 525 -19.74 15.16 0.13
C PRO A 525 -20.55 16.25 -0.59
N GLY A 526 -19.91 17.32 -1.06
CA GLY A 526 -20.56 18.39 -1.82
C GLY A 526 -20.79 18.08 -3.31
N ASN A 527 -20.15 17.03 -3.83
CA ASN A 527 -20.19 16.58 -5.23
C ASN A 527 -20.91 15.23 -5.39
N LEU A 528 -21.48 14.69 -4.31
CA LEU A 528 -22.38 13.53 -4.35
C LEU A 528 -23.64 13.85 -5.16
N PRO A 529 -24.33 12.83 -5.74
CA PRO A 529 -25.58 13.05 -6.45
C PRO A 529 -26.60 13.81 -5.59
N PRO A 530 -27.43 14.70 -6.17
CA PRO A 530 -28.46 15.41 -5.44
C PRO A 530 -29.58 14.44 -5.01
N ALA A 531 -30.34 14.81 -3.98
CA ALA A 531 -31.56 14.10 -3.61
C ALA A 531 -32.53 13.99 -4.81
N PRO A 532 -33.25 12.86 -4.98
CA PRO A 532 -33.32 11.69 -4.09
C PRO A 532 -32.16 10.68 -4.25
N PHE A 533 -31.23 10.89 -5.17
CA PHE A 533 -30.19 9.91 -5.55
C PHE A 533 -29.05 9.74 -4.53
N THR A 534 -29.09 10.47 -3.42
CA THR A 534 -28.21 10.30 -2.25
C THR A 534 -29.06 10.23 -1.00
N SER A 535 -28.77 9.24 -0.14
CA SER A 535 -29.42 9.06 1.17
C SER A 535 -28.36 8.86 2.28
N GLN A 536 -28.77 8.41 3.47
CA GLN A 536 -27.83 7.97 4.51
C GLN A 536 -27.42 6.49 4.36
N SER A 537 -28.19 5.70 3.61
CA SER A 537 -28.00 4.25 3.46
C SER A 537 -27.36 3.87 2.14
N ALA A 538 -27.69 4.57 1.06
CA ALA A 538 -27.19 4.29 -0.29
C ALA A 538 -27.19 5.52 -1.22
N ILE A 539 -26.34 5.46 -2.25
CA ILE A 539 -26.33 6.32 -3.44
C ILE A 539 -26.93 5.55 -4.62
N PHE A 540 -27.68 6.22 -5.49
CA PHE A 540 -28.30 5.63 -6.69
C PHE A 540 -29.21 4.41 -6.43
N ASN A 541 -29.87 4.33 -5.27
CA ASN A 541 -30.87 3.29 -5.03
C ASN A 541 -32.08 3.47 -5.95
N ASP A 542 -32.48 2.40 -6.65
CA ASP A 542 -33.49 2.38 -7.73
C ASP A 542 -33.31 3.52 -8.73
N ALA A 543 -32.09 3.71 -9.24
CA ALA A 543 -31.75 4.83 -10.09
C ALA A 543 -31.00 4.46 -11.36
N THR A 544 -31.40 5.10 -12.46
CA THR A 544 -30.65 5.17 -13.70
C THR A 544 -29.77 6.42 -13.72
N LEU A 545 -28.49 6.25 -14.00
CA LEU A 545 -27.49 7.28 -14.26
C LEU A 545 -27.10 7.27 -15.75
N ARG A 546 -27.22 8.40 -16.44
CA ARG A 546 -26.90 8.57 -17.86
C ARG A 546 -25.83 9.64 -18.03
N GLN A 547 -24.77 9.32 -18.75
CA GLN A 547 -23.53 10.10 -18.83
C GLN A 547 -23.05 10.17 -20.28
N THR A 548 -22.44 11.27 -20.70
CA THR A 548 -21.86 11.40 -22.05
C THR A 548 -20.34 11.54 -21.98
N LEU A 549 -19.65 10.94 -22.95
CA LEU A 549 -18.19 10.75 -23.01
C LEU A 549 -17.68 11.18 -24.40
N HIS A 550 -16.59 11.95 -24.49
CA HIS A 550 -16.07 12.48 -25.75
C HIS A 550 -14.96 11.56 -26.31
N VAL A 551 -15.24 10.88 -27.42
CA VAL A 551 -14.40 9.80 -27.95
C VAL A 551 -13.30 10.35 -28.88
N SER A 552 -12.02 10.19 -28.50
CA SER A 552 -10.88 10.69 -29.27
C SER A 552 -10.62 9.98 -30.61
N ILE A 553 -10.76 8.66 -30.68
CA ILE A 553 -10.49 7.84 -31.88
C ILE A 553 -11.68 6.93 -32.19
N GLY A 554 -12.01 6.81 -33.47
CA GLY A 554 -13.13 5.96 -33.91
C GLY A 554 -12.77 4.47 -33.92
N ALA A 555 -13.76 3.61 -33.64
CA ALA A 555 -13.65 2.16 -33.76
C ALA A 555 -15.03 1.51 -33.92
N ASP A 556 -15.06 0.32 -34.55
CA ASP A 556 -16.27 -0.50 -34.70
C ASP A 556 -16.54 -1.42 -33.50
N ARG A 557 -15.58 -1.53 -32.57
CA ARG A 557 -15.67 -2.33 -31.35
C ARG A 557 -15.00 -1.59 -30.20
N ILE A 558 -15.71 -1.51 -29.08
CA ILE A 558 -15.23 -0.84 -27.85
C ILE A 558 -15.43 -1.72 -26.61
N ARG A 559 -14.78 -1.36 -25.50
CA ARG A 559 -15.11 -1.84 -24.14
C ARG A 559 -15.05 -0.68 -23.16
N LEU A 560 -15.81 -0.77 -22.06
CA LEU A 560 -15.88 0.28 -21.05
C LEU A 560 -15.32 -0.20 -19.71
N GLN A 561 -14.63 0.70 -19.02
CA GLN A 561 -14.06 0.48 -17.69
C GLN A 561 -14.93 1.16 -16.63
N ILE A 562 -15.41 0.39 -15.66
CA ILE A 562 -16.19 0.85 -14.51
C ILE A 562 -15.39 0.58 -13.23
N SER A 563 -15.11 1.65 -12.48
CA SER A 563 -14.27 1.66 -11.28
C SER A 563 -15.11 1.78 -10.00
N ASN A 564 -14.74 0.96 -9.03
CA ASN A 564 -15.14 1.08 -7.62
C ASN A 564 -13.91 1.31 -6.71
N THR A 565 -12.81 1.86 -7.25
CA THR A 565 -11.51 2.00 -6.58
C THR A 565 -11.58 2.80 -5.27
N PHE A 566 -12.50 3.76 -5.15
CA PHE A 566 -12.71 4.59 -3.96
C PHE A 566 -14.05 4.29 -3.25
N GLY A 567 -14.69 3.16 -3.57
CA GLY A 567 -15.94 2.74 -2.96
C GLY A 567 -15.84 2.46 -1.45
N GLY A 568 -16.90 2.78 -0.72
CA GLY A 568 -17.06 2.37 0.68
C GLY A 568 -17.49 0.91 0.83
N SER A 569 -18.21 0.41 -0.17
CA SER A 569 -18.82 -0.92 -0.28
C SER A 569 -18.73 -1.44 -1.73
N ASP A 570 -19.21 -2.65 -1.97
CA ASP A 570 -19.39 -3.18 -3.33
C ASP A 570 -20.40 -2.35 -4.13
N LEU A 571 -20.19 -2.26 -5.45
CA LEU A 571 -20.98 -1.48 -6.39
C LEU A 571 -21.81 -2.42 -7.28
N PRO A 572 -23.12 -2.57 -7.06
CA PRO A 572 -23.98 -3.37 -7.92
C PRO A 572 -24.47 -2.57 -9.13
N ILE A 573 -24.08 -3.00 -10.33
CA ILE A 573 -24.64 -2.55 -11.60
C ILE A 573 -25.66 -3.61 -12.06
N THR A 574 -26.95 -3.24 -12.07
CA THR A 574 -28.05 -4.16 -12.41
C THR A 574 -28.24 -4.31 -13.91
N GLU A 575 -28.07 -3.23 -14.67
CA GLU A 575 -28.11 -3.22 -16.14
C GLU A 575 -27.28 -2.04 -16.64
N ALA A 576 -26.65 -2.17 -17.80
CA ALA A 576 -25.92 -1.07 -18.45
C ALA A 576 -26.09 -1.13 -19.97
N ALA A 577 -26.08 0.02 -20.63
CA ALA A 577 -26.11 0.12 -22.09
C ALA A 577 -25.37 1.36 -22.60
N ILE A 578 -24.98 1.32 -23.86
CA ILE A 578 -24.46 2.45 -24.62
C ILE A 578 -25.39 2.83 -25.78
N ALA A 579 -25.37 4.11 -26.13
CA ALA A 579 -26.10 4.67 -27.27
C ALA A 579 -25.39 5.94 -27.78
N LEU A 580 -25.84 6.47 -28.91
CA LEU A 580 -25.45 7.81 -29.37
C LEU A 580 -26.39 8.85 -28.74
N PRO A 581 -25.90 9.98 -28.21
CA PRO A 581 -26.75 11.07 -27.73
C PRO A 581 -27.49 11.74 -28.88
N THR A 582 -28.70 12.23 -28.61
CA THR A 582 -29.51 12.91 -29.63
C THR A 582 -28.78 14.11 -30.20
N GLY A 583 -28.66 14.17 -31.54
CA GLY A 583 -27.93 15.24 -32.24
C GLY A 583 -26.41 15.22 -32.05
N GLY A 584 -25.85 14.20 -31.38
CA GLY A 584 -24.42 14.10 -31.08
C GLY A 584 -23.91 15.07 -30.00
N GLU A 585 -24.80 15.71 -29.25
CA GLU A 585 -24.43 16.73 -28.27
C GLU A 585 -23.93 16.14 -26.94
N ALA A 586 -23.01 16.84 -26.27
CA ALA A 586 -22.60 16.51 -24.91
C ALA A 586 -23.65 16.96 -23.89
N GLY A 587 -23.76 16.22 -22.79
CA GLY A 587 -24.59 16.57 -21.64
C GLY A 587 -26.11 16.38 -21.80
N VAL A 588 -26.58 15.82 -22.91
CA VAL A 588 -28.02 15.59 -23.13
C VAL A 588 -28.50 14.30 -22.47
N GLY A 589 -29.72 14.32 -21.94
CA GLY A 589 -30.39 13.14 -21.37
C GLY A 589 -31.04 12.23 -22.44
N ASP A 590 -31.13 12.72 -23.67
CA ASP A 590 -31.77 12.06 -24.80
C ASP A 590 -30.77 11.27 -25.65
N ILE A 591 -31.19 10.11 -26.15
CA ILE A 591 -30.39 9.22 -26.99
C ILE A 591 -31.14 8.89 -28.28
N GLU A 592 -30.39 8.65 -29.35
CA GLU A 592 -30.93 8.11 -30.60
C GLU A 592 -31.61 6.76 -30.35
N ALA A 593 -32.75 6.53 -30.99
CA ALA A 593 -33.54 5.31 -30.79
C ALA A 593 -32.85 4.03 -31.31
N SER A 594 -31.80 4.17 -32.11
CA SER A 594 -30.91 3.09 -32.58
C SER A 594 -29.62 3.71 -33.15
N PRO A 595 -28.43 3.10 -32.92
CA PRO A 595 -28.21 1.89 -32.13
C PRO A 595 -28.21 2.15 -30.61
N ILE A 596 -28.77 1.18 -29.88
CA ILE A 596 -28.60 1.03 -28.44
C ILE A 596 -28.04 -0.39 -28.23
N ALA A 597 -26.96 -0.52 -27.47
CA ALA A 597 -26.35 -1.81 -27.17
C ALA A 597 -26.20 -2.01 -25.66
N GLY A 598 -26.84 -3.06 -25.13
CA GLY A 598 -26.63 -3.49 -23.76
C GLY A 598 -25.20 -3.98 -23.55
N LEU A 599 -24.61 -3.61 -22.43
CA LEU A 599 -23.30 -4.09 -22.00
C LEU A 599 -23.46 -5.39 -21.22
N THR A 600 -22.49 -6.30 -21.36
CA THR A 600 -22.37 -7.49 -20.54
C THR A 600 -21.03 -7.52 -19.82
N PHE A 601 -20.94 -8.35 -18.78
CA PHE A 601 -19.77 -8.55 -17.95
C PHE A 601 -19.58 -10.06 -17.78
N ASN A 602 -18.60 -10.65 -18.45
CA ASN A 602 -18.40 -12.11 -18.50
C ASN A 602 -19.69 -12.86 -18.94
N GLY A 603 -20.42 -12.28 -19.90
CA GLY A 603 -21.68 -12.79 -20.45
C GLY A 603 -22.95 -12.50 -19.64
N ALA A 604 -22.87 -11.85 -18.48
CA ALA A 604 -24.03 -11.45 -17.68
C ALA A 604 -24.40 -9.97 -17.91
N THR A 605 -25.68 -9.61 -17.86
CA THR A 605 -26.14 -8.21 -18.02
C THR A 605 -25.93 -7.34 -16.76
N SER A 606 -25.54 -7.97 -15.64
CA SER A 606 -25.33 -7.35 -14.34
C SER A 606 -23.97 -7.74 -13.76
N VAL A 607 -23.41 -6.90 -12.91
CA VAL A 607 -22.15 -7.17 -12.19
C VAL A 607 -22.13 -6.49 -10.84
N THR A 608 -21.57 -7.15 -9.83
CA THR A 608 -21.18 -6.52 -8.57
C THR A 608 -19.67 -6.30 -8.61
N ILE A 609 -19.24 -5.04 -8.62
CA ILE A 609 -17.84 -4.64 -8.63
C ILE A 609 -17.38 -4.51 -7.17
N PRO A 610 -16.46 -5.36 -6.67
CA PRO A 610 -16.07 -5.32 -5.27
C PRO A 610 -15.46 -3.97 -4.88
N LYS A 611 -15.50 -3.64 -3.59
CA LYS A 611 -14.80 -2.48 -3.05
C LYS A 611 -13.32 -2.46 -3.46
N GLY A 612 -12.86 -1.34 -4.03
CA GLY A 612 -11.48 -1.13 -4.43
C GLY A 612 -11.14 -1.62 -5.85
N GLU A 613 -12.02 -2.41 -6.46
CA GLU A 613 -11.77 -3.06 -7.75
C GLU A 613 -12.24 -2.23 -8.95
N VAL A 614 -11.86 -2.70 -10.14
CA VAL A 614 -12.27 -2.18 -11.45
C VAL A 614 -12.72 -3.34 -12.32
N VAL A 615 -13.77 -3.14 -13.12
CA VAL A 615 -14.31 -4.14 -14.05
C VAL A 615 -14.43 -3.55 -15.44
N TYR A 616 -14.12 -4.38 -16.44
CA TYR A 616 -14.39 -4.11 -17.85
C TYR A 616 -15.71 -4.74 -18.28
N SER A 617 -16.44 -4.06 -19.16
CA SER A 617 -17.45 -4.73 -19.99
C SER A 617 -16.80 -5.75 -20.91
N ASP A 618 -17.56 -6.75 -21.34
CA ASP A 618 -17.23 -7.52 -22.52
C ASP A 618 -17.13 -6.58 -23.74
N PRO A 619 -16.35 -6.94 -24.78
CA PRO A 619 -16.26 -6.16 -26.01
C PRO A 619 -17.61 -6.08 -26.72
N VAL A 620 -18.03 -4.87 -27.10
CA VAL A 620 -19.28 -4.60 -27.81
C VAL A 620 -19.00 -4.09 -29.22
N ASP A 621 -19.65 -4.69 -30.22
CA ASP A 621 -19.61 -4.24 -31.61
C ASP A 621 -20.55 -3.05 -31.77
N PHE A 622 -19.99 -1.85 -31.63
CA PHE A 622 -20.71 -0.57 -31.66
C PHE A 622 -19.80 0.50 -32.26
N SER A 623 -20.12 0.95 -33.47
CA SER A 623 -19.31 1.95 -34.18
C SER A 623 -19.42 3.33 -33.54
N VAL A 624 -18.30 3.82 -33.02
CA VAL A 624 -18.09 5.21 -32.61
C VAL A 624 -17.21 5.93 -33.62
N ALA A 625 -17.57 7.16 -33.97
CA ALA A 625 -16.75 7.99 -34.85
C ALA A 625 -15.70 8.77 -34.04
N VAL A 626 -14.66 9.22 -34.73
CA VAL A 626 -13.68 10.16 -34.19
C VAL A 626 -14.37 11.46 -33.75
N GLU A 627 -14.01 12.02 -32.59
CA GLU A 627 -14.64 13.18 -31.94
C GLU A 627 -16.16 13.03 -31.68
N SER A 628 -16.71 11.81 -31.69
CA SER A 628 -18.14 11.61 -31.39
C SER A 628 -18.41 11.50 -29.89
N MET A 629 -19.64 11.86 -29.50
CA MET A 629 -20.11 11.63 -28.13
C MET A 629 -20.70 10.22 -28.01
N LEU A 630 -20.35 9.52 -26.94
CA LEU A 630 -20.91 8.23 -26.53
C LEU A 630 -21.72 8.41 -25.25
N THR A 631 -22.95 7.92 -25.21
CA THR A 631 -23.76 7.89 -23.99
C THR A 631 -23.63 6.54 -23.29
N LEU A 632 -23.20 6.54 -22.03
CA LEU A 632 -23.28 5.39 -21.12
C LEU A 632 -24.48 5.57 -20.19
N THR A 633 -25.34 4.56 -20.10
CA THR A 633 -26.42 4.49 -19.12
C THR A 633 -26.21 3.28 -18.19
N LEU A 634 -26.23 3.51 -16.88
CA LEU A 634 -26.13 2.51 -15.81
C LEU A 634 -27.42 2.52 -14.99
N TYR A 635 -27.94 1.36 -14.62
CA TYR A 635 -29.04 1.22 -13.66
C TYR A 635 -28.59 0.41 -12.45
N LEU A 636 -28.89 0.94 -11.25
CA LEU A 636 -28.56 0.37 -9.97
C LEU A 636 -29.87 0.18 -9.19
N ALA A 637 -30.38 -1.05 -9.11
CA ALA A 637 -31.62 -1.35 -8.39
C ALA A 637 -31.45 -1.15 -6.88
N ASP A 638 -30.39 -1.70 -6.29
CA ASP A 638 -30.10 -1.63 -4.86
C ASP A 638 -29.24 -0.41 -4.46
N GLY A 639 -28.68 0.31 -5.45
CA GLY A 639 -27.69 1.36 -5.24
C GLY A 639 -26.36 0.87 -4.66
N GLN A 640 -25.40 1.78 -4.46
CA GLN A 640 -24.19 1.51 -3.69
C GLN A 640 -24.41 1.90 -2.23
N SER A 641 -24.04 1.03 -1.28
CA SER A 641 -24.24 1.29 0.15
C SER A 641 -23.24 2.29 0.74
N GLY A 642 -23.73 3.18 1.61
CA GLY A 642 -22.97 4.28 2.19
C GLY A 642 -22.65 5.39 1.18
N ASN A 643 -21.87 6.40 1.60
CA ASN A 643 -21.68 7.64 0.84
C ASN A 643 -20.24 7.84 0.32
N SER A 644 -19.41 6.79 0.32
CA SER A 644 -18.09 6.79 -0.31
C SER A 644 -18.21 6.09 -1.66
N ILE A 645 -18.12 6.84 -2.75
CA ILE A 645 -18.28 6.35 -4.12
C ILE A 645 -17.12 6.83 -4.99
N THR A 646 -16.88 6.10 -6.08
CA THR A 646 -15.90 6.52 -7.10
C THR A 646 -16.56 7.41 -8.13
N GLY A 647 -15.89 8.49 -8.50
CA GLY A 647 -16.32 9.37 -9.57
C GLY A 647 -15.29 10.41 -9.91
N HIS A 648 -15.72 11.35 -10.75
CA HIS A 648 -14.92 12.44 -11.25
C HIS A 648 -15.81 13.70 -11.27
N PRO A 649 -15.81 14.49 -10.16
CA PRO A 649 -16.55 15.74 -10.07
C PRO A 649 -16.18 16.77 -11.14
N GLY A 650 -15.02 16.59 -11.77
CA GLY A 650 -14.47 17.49 -12.77
C GLY A 650 -14.99 17.32 -14.20
N SER A 651 -16.12 16.64 -14.46
CA SER A 651 -16.45 16.29 -15.86
C SER A 651 -16.62 17.51 -16.79
N ARG A 652 -17.15 18.64 -16.30
CA ARG A 652 -17.71 19.74 -17.13
C ARG A 652 -18.74 19.22 -18.15
N THR A 653 -19.40 18.10 -17.80
CA THR A 653 -20.31 17.37 -18.67
C THR A 653 -21.49 16.89 -17.86
N THR A 654 -22.70 17.28 -18.27
CA THR A 654 -23.93 16.99 -17.55
C THR A 654 -24.26 15.50 -17.62
N SER A 655 -24.34 14.87 -16.45
CA SER A 655 -24.93 13.55 -16.25
C SER A 655 -26.33 13.69 -15.68
N TRP A 656 -27.22 12.79 -16.08
CA TRP A 656 -28.64 12.78 -15.74
C TRP A 656 -28.99 11.57 -14.87
N MET A 657 -29.95 11.75 -13.97
CA MET A 657 -30.35 10.76 -12.96
C MET A 657 -31.87 10.68 -12.86
N GLN A 658 -32.44 9.48 -12.98
CA GLN A 658 -33.89 9.25 -12.91
C GLN A 658 -34.21 7.94 -12.18
N GLU A 659 -35.31 7.94 -11.44
CA GLU A 659 -35.80 6.77 -10.68
C GLU A 659 -36.29 5.65 -11.61
N GLY A 660 -36.10 4.40 -11.18
CA GLY A 660 -36.41 3.20 -11.95
C GLY A 660 -35.38 2.87 -13.03
N ASN A 661 -35.56 1.71 -13.66
CA ASN A 661 -34.79 1.29 -14.83
C ASN A 661 -35.24 2.07 -16.08
N GLN A 662 -34.35 2.91 -16.60
CA GLN A 662 -34.52 3.72 -17.82
C GLN A 662 -33.41 3.45 -18.85
N VAL A 663 -32.69 2.32 -18.75
CA VAL A 663 -31.49 2.03 -19.56
C VAL A 663 -31.77 2.20 -21.06
N ASN A 664 -32.89 1.63 -21.52
CA ASN A 664 -33.33 1.66 -22.92
C ASN A 664 -34.31 2.80 -23.25
N ALA A 665 -34.54 3.75 -22.33
CA ALA A 665 -35.42 4.90 -22.57
C ALA A 665 -34.71 5.93 -23.46
N THR A 666 -35.37 6.40 -24.53
CA THR A 666 -34.79 7.40 -25.44
C THR A 666 -34.62 8.79 -24.82
N SER A 667 -35.21 9.03 -23.65
CA SER A 667 -35.11 10.29 -22.90
C SER A 667 -35.04 10.00 -21.40
N VAL A 668 -34.20 10.75 -20.70
CA VAL A 668 -34.09 10.78 -19.23
C VAL A 668 -34.11 12.25 -18.82
N SER A 669 -35.05 12.62 -17.93
CA SER A 669 -35.36 14.03 -17.62
C SER A 669 -35.46 14.32 -16.12
N GLY A 670 -34.80 13.51 -15.29
CA GLY A 670 -34.73 13.72 -13.83
C GLY A 670 -33.71 14.78 -13.41
N SER A 671 -33.11 14.61 -12.23
CA SER A 671 -32.05 15.51 -11.76
C SER A 671 -30.79 15.38 -12.62
N ASN A 672 -29.95 16.42 -12.64
CA ASN A 672 -28.67 16.37 -13.33
C ASN A 672 -27.57 17.15 -12.58
N VAL A 673 -26.31 16.83 -12.87
CA VAL A 673 -25.09 17.47 -12.34
C VAL A 673 -23.95 17.40 -13.36
N ALA A 674 -23.00 18.33 -13.31
CA ALA A 674 -21.80 18.32 -14.16
C ALA A 674 -20.68 17.44 -13.57
N HIS A 675 -20.98 16.16 -13.32
CA HIS A 675 -20.05 15.17 -12.74
C HIS A 675 -20.16 13.83 -13.47
N TRP A 676 -19.08 13.06 -13.53
CA TRP A 676 -19.13 11.63 -13.88
C TRP A 676 -19.04 10.78 -12.61
N TYR A 677 -19.69 9.61 -12.61
CA TYR A 677 -19.63 8.61 -11.55
C TYR A 677 -19.36 7.23 -12.15
N PHE A 678 -18.56 6.43 -11.43
CA PHE A 678 -18.17 5.04 -11.73
C PHE A 678 -17.43 4.76 -13.04
N VAL A 679 -17.70 5.45 -14.15
CA VAL A 679 -16.96 5.26 -15.41
C VAL A 679 -15.58 5.91 -15.33
N SER A 680 -14.54 5.21 -15.82
CA SER A 680 -13.15 5.69 -15.77
C SER A 680 -12.38 5.55 -17.08
N GLY A 681 -12.86 4.72 -18.02
CA GLY A 681 -12.24 4.57 -19.34
C GLY A 681 -13.18 4.01 -20.41
N VAL A 682 -12.90 4.34 -21.66
CA VAL A 682 -13.44 3.69 -22.87
C VAL A 682 -12.26 3.35 -23.76
N GLU A 683 -12.19 2.09 -24.17
CA GLU A 683 -11.12 1.58 -25.01
C GLU A 683 -11.64 1.15 -26.37
N ALA A 684 -10.90 1.50 -27.41
CA ALA A 684 -11.18 1.21 -28.80
C ALA A 684 -10.37 0.00 -29.27
N TRP A 685 -11.02 -0.96 -29.94
CA TRP A 685 -10.33 -2.08 -30.61
C TRP A 685 -9.93 -1.65 -32.01
N VAL A 686 -8.63 -1.45 -32.21
CA VAL A 686 -8.06 -0.78 -33.38
C VAL A 686 -6.85 -1.53 -33.93
N PRO A 687 -6.41 -1.26 -35.17
CA PRO A 687 -5.16 -1.81 -35.70
C PRO A 687 -3.94 -1.46 -34.83
N ASP A 688 -2.79 -2.06 -35.10
CA ASP A 688 -1.57 -1.81 -34.30
C ASP A 688 -1.03 -0.36 -34.37
N THR A 689 -1.56 0.49 -35.27
CA THR A 689 -1.02 1.85 -35.56
C THR A 689 -1.47 2.93 -34.57
N PRO A 690 -2.76 3.07 -34.20
CA PRO A 690 -3.18 4.01 -33.18
C PRO A 690 -2.47 3.89 -31.83
N SER A 691 -2.46 4.98 -31.06
CA SER A 691 -1.83 5.06 -29.75
C SER A 691 -2.51 6.07 -28.85
N SER A 692 -2.32 5.96 -27.54
CA SER A 692 -2.87 6.87 -26.54
C SER A 692 -1.83 7.91 -26.08
N PHE A 693 -2.30 9.16 -25.97
CA PHE A 693 -1.62 10.29 -25.34
C PHE A 693 -2.33 10.61 -24.03
N ILE A 694 -1.66 10.32 -22.91
CA ILE A 694 -2.19 10.56 -21.56
C ILE A 694 -1.71 11.92 -21.06
N ILE A 695 -2.63 12.71 -20.50
CA ILE A 695 -2.31 14.00 -19.88
C ILE A 695 -2.59 13.94 -18.38
N LEU A 696 -1.52 14.03 -17.59
CA LEU A 696 -1.54 14.12 -16.13
C LEU A 696 -1.53 15.59 -15.72
N GLY A 697 -2.46 16.01 -14.86
CA GLY A 697 -2.53 17.40 -14.42
C GLY A 697 -3.58 17.74 -13.37
N ASP A 698 -3.75 19.04 -13.16
CA ASP A 698 -4.65 19.60 -12.15
C ASP A 698 -5.92 20.25 -12.75
N SER A 699 -6.60 21.11 -11.96
CA SER A 699 -7.83 21.83 -12.32
C SER A 699 -7.76 22.59 -13.66
N ILE A 700 -6.58 22.99 -14.11
CA ILE A 700 -6.39 23.66 -15.40
C ILE A 700 -6.59 22.70 -16.56
N THR A 701 -5.97 21.51 -16.53
CA THR A 701 -6.14 20.48 -17.59
C THR A 701 -7.49 19.79 -17.51
N ASP A 702 -7.97 19.58 -16.30
CA ASP A 702 -9.31 19.11 -15.97
C ASP A 702 -10.41 20.06 -16.55
N GLY A 703 -10.07 21.34 -16.78
CA GLY A 703 -10.86 22.27 -17.59
C GLY A 703 -11.61 23.34 -16.80
N ARG A 704 -11.07 23.84 -15.68
CA ARG A 704 -11.77 24.84 -14.86
C ARG A 704 -11.77 26.16 -15.62
N GLY A 705 -12.94 26.72 -15.93
CA GLY A 705 -13.05 27.93 -16.77
C GLY A 705 -13.33 27.65 -18.26
N SER A 706 -13.51 26.39 -18.64
CA SER A 706 -14.20 26.02 -19.88
C SER A 706 -15.73 26.10 -19.68
N ASP A 707 -16.50 25.99 -20.76
CA ASP A 707 -17.96 25.92 -20.67
C ASP A 707 -18.41 24.45 -20.51
N ASP A 708 -19.44 24.22 -19.68
CA ASP A 708 -20.05 22.90 -19.56
C ASP A 708 -20.65 22.44 -20.90
N ASN A 709 -20.47 21.16 -21.23
CA ASN A 709 -21.00 20.51 -22.43
C ASN A 709 -20.48 21.07 -23.77
N LYS A 710 -19.34 21.79 -23.78
CA LYS A 710 -18.76 22.36 -25.00
C LYS A 710 -17.45 21.75 -25.47
N ASN A 711 -16.87 20.82 -24.71
CA ASN A 711 -15.58 20.19 -25.02
C ASN A 711 -14.52 21.26 -25.43
N ASN A 712 -14.44 22.35 -24.66
CA ASN A 712 -13.60 23.51 -24.96
C ASN A 712 -12.53 23.81 -23.88
N ARG A 713 -12.09 22.76 -23.18
CA ARG A 713 -10.82 22.72 -22.43
C ARG A 713 -9.67 22.37 -23.39
N TRP A 714 -8.44 22.71 -23.02
CA TRP A 714 -7.30 22.59 -23.96
C TRP A 714 -7.05 21.18 -24.53
N PRO A 715 -7.30 20.05 -23.83
CA PRO A 715 -7.13 18.72 -24.43
C PRO A 715 -8.11 18.43 -25.56
N ASP A 716 -9.39 18.81 -25.39
CA ASP A 716 -10.43 18.65 -26.41
C ASP A 716 -10.15 19.55 -27.63
N LEU A 717 -9.72 20.80 -27.40
CA LEU A 717 -9.33 21.72 -28.48
C LEU A 717 -8.06 21.27 -29.22
N LEU A 718 -7.12 20.65 -28.50
CA LEU A 718 -5.92 20.05 -29.10
C LEU A 718 -6.28 18.81 -29.95
N LEU A 719 -7.20 17.96 -29.47
CA LEU A 719 -7.73 16.82 -30.23
C LEU A 719 -8.29 17.27 -31.59
N ALA A 720 -9.21 18.23 -31.61
CA ALA A 720 -9.79 18.77 -32.85
C ALA A 720 -8.71 19.34 -33.81
N ARG A 721 -7.70 20.00 -33.26
CA ARG A 721 -6.54 20.48 -34.03
C ARG A 721 -5.66 19.33 -34.55
N MET A 722 -5.47 18.25 -33.79
CA MET A 722 -4.73 17.06 -34.21
C MET A 722 -5.42 16.32 -35.37
N GLN A 723 -6.76 16.20 -35.33
CA GLN A 723 -7.54 15.58 -36.41
C GLN A 723 -7.35 16.32 -37.74
N THR A 724 -7.43 17.66 -37.73
CA THR A 724 -7.20 18.48 -38.93
C THR A 724 -5.74 18.49 -39.43
N ASN A 725 -4.78 18.00 -38.63
CA ASN A 725 -3.35 17.98 -38.93
C ASN A 725 -2.76 16.57 -39.12
N GLN A 726 -3.59 15.58 -39.49
CA GLN A 726 -3.18 14.21 -39.83
C GLN A 726 -2.57 13.42 -38.64
N LEU A 727 -2.94 13.78 -37.40
CA LEU A 727 -2.59 13.04 -36.18
C LEU A 727 -3.81 12.27 -35.61
N SER A 728 -4.71 11.82 -36.49
CA SER A 728 -5.96 11.13 -36.15
C SER A 728 -5.79 9.80 -35.41
N GLU A 729 -4.59 9.21 -35.50
CA GLU A 729 -4.23 7.93 -34.87
C GLU A 729 -3.80 8.08 -33.40
N ILE A 730 -3.89 9.29 -32.81
CA ILE A 730 -3.48 9.54 -31.42
C ILE A 730 -4.70 9.96 -30.59
N GLY A 731 -5.14 9.08 -29.68
CA GLY A 731 -6.20 9.38 -28.73
C GLY A 731 -5.73 10.32 -27.63
N VAL A 732 -6.52 11.34 -27.27
CA VAL A 732 -6.16 12.36 -26.27
C VAL A 732 -6.96 12.09 -24.99
N ASN A 733 -6.27 11.61 -23.96
CA ASN A 733 -6.89 11.05 -22.77
C ASN A 733 -6.55 11.89 -21.54
N ASN A 734 -7.59 12.50 -20.96
CA ASN A 734 -7.44 13.42 -19.84
C ASN A 734 -7.47 12.66 -18.51
N GLN A 735 -6.34 12.66 -17.81
CA GLN A 735 -6.15 12.04 -16.49
C GLN A 735 -5.83 13.11 -15.43
N ALA A 736 -6.32 14.34 -15.64
CA ALA A 736 -6.25 15.43 -14.68
C ALA A 736 -7.40 15.41 -13.67
N ALA A 737 -7.25 16.14 -12.56
CA ALA A 737 -8.31 16.33 -11.58
C ALA A 737 -8.21 17.67 -10.83
N GLY A 738 -9.37 18.20 -10.43
CA GLY A 738 -9.48 19.45 -9.69
C GLY A 738 -8.66 19.45 -8.39
N GLY A 739 -7.83 20.47 -8.19
CA GLY A 739 -7.01 20.58 -6.98
C GLY A 739 -6.02 19.43 -6.74
N ASN A 740 -5.68 18.66 -7.79
CA ASN A 740 -4.71 17.58 -7.67
C ASN A 740 -3.29 18.12 -7.46
N ARG A 741 -2.44 17.29 -6.85
CA ARG A 741 -1.14 17.66 -6.30
C ARG A 741 -0.16 16.53 -6.56
N VAL A 742 1.10 16.90 -6.75
CA VAL A 742 2.14 15.96 -7.16
C VAL A 742 2.65 15.11 -5.99
N LEU A 743 2.86 15.74 -4.83
CA LEU A 743 3.64 15.15 -3.72
C LEU A 743 2.79 14.59 -2.57
N GLN A 744 1.55 15.04 -2.46
CA GLN A 744 0.62 14.78 -1.36
C GLN A 744 -0.80 14.82 -1.91
N ASP A 745 -1.75 14.21 -1.23
CA ASP A 745 -3.13 14.20 -1.74
C ASP A 745 -3.74 15.62 -1.76
N GLY A 746 -4.67 15.81 -2.70
CA GLY A 746 -5.47 17.02 -2.88
C GLY A 746 -6.95 16.70 -2.70
N LEU A 747 -7.80 17.07 -3.66
CA LEU A 747 -9.18 16.56 -3.73
C LEU A 747 -9.24 15.10 -4.22
N GLY A 748 -8.14 14.61 -4.80
CA GLY A 748 -7.89 13.22 -5.17
C GLY A 748 -6.43 12.81 -4.89
N PRO A 749 -6.07 11.53 -5.15
CA PRO A 749 -4.77 10.97 -4.83
C PRO A 749 -3.61 11.71 -5.49
N SER A 750 -2.48 11.83 -4.81
CA SER A 750 -1.27 12.47 -5.32
C SER A 750 -0.77 11.88 -6.65
N LEU A 751 -0.21 12.71 -7.53
CA LEU A 751 0.34 12.25 -8.82
C LEU A 751 1.33 11.11 -8.61
N ILE A 752 2.24 11.24 -7.64
CA ILE A 752 3.28 10.24 -7.36
C ILE A 752 2.71 8.88 -6.92
N SER A 753 1.49 8.84 -6.39
CA SER A 753 0.78 7.59 -6.06
C SER A 753 0.07 6.94 -7.25
N ARG A 754 -0.31 7.73 -8.27
CA ARG A 754 -1.25 7.30 -9.33
C ARG A 754 -0.68 7.24 -10.75
N TYR A 755 0.43 7.92 -11.06
CA TYR A 755 0.95 8.05 -12.44
C TYR A 755 1.23 6.72 -13.16
N LYS A 756 1.46 5.62 -12.44
CA LYS A 756 1.59 4.30 -13.05
C LYS A 756 0.25 3.82 -13.59
N ARG A 757 -0.72 3.64 -12.68
CA ARG A 757 -2.12 3.29 -12.97
C ARG A 757 -2.72 4.21 -14.04
N ASP A 758 -2.60 5.52 -13.85
CA ASP A 758 -3.28 6.53 -14.67
C ASP A 758 -2.53 6.91 -15.94
N ALA A 759 -1.30 6.41 -16.19
CA ALA A 759 -0.59 6.72 -17.44
C ALA A 759 0.27 5.59 -18.00
N ILE A 760 1.21 5.04 -17.23
CA ILE A 760 2.14 4.01 -17.74
C ILE A 760 1.42 2.68 -18.03
N GLU A 761 0.35 2.40 -17.30
CA GLU A 761 -0.43 1.15 -17.38
C GLU A 761 -1.71 1.29 -18.24
N GLN A 762 -1.91 2.45 -18.88
CA GLN A 762 -3.05 2.75 -19.75
C GLN A 762 -2.90 2.05 -21.12
N GLU A 763 -4.02 1.64 -21.72
CA GLU A 763 -4.02 0.77 -22.90
C GLU A 763 -3.59 1.55 -24.15
N GLY A 764 -2.59 0.99 -24.86
CA GLY A 764 -2.02 1.60 -26.05
C GLY A 764 -1.22 2.89 -25.82
N VAL A 765 -0.87 3.25 -24.56
CA VAL A 765 -0.09 4.46 -24.26
C VAL A 765 1.25 4.49 -25.02
N LYS A 766 1.56 5.67 -25.55
CA LYS A 766 2.84 5.96 -26.23
C LYS A 766 3.41 7.33 -25.86
N TYR A 767 2.54 8.25 -25.46
CA TYR A 767 2.91 9.60 -25.08
C TYR A 767 2.29 9.92 -23.72
N ILE A 768 3.05 10.54 -22.83
CA ILE A 768 2.59 11.08 -21.54
C ILE A 768 2.93 12.57 -21.51
N MET A 769 2.05 13.41 -20.96
CA MET A 769 2.38 14.80 -20.62
C MET A 769 2.08 15.07 -19.14
N ILE A 770 3.02 15.74 -18.47
CA ILE A 770 2.81 16.29 -17.13
C ILE A 770 2.54 17.79 -17.24
N PHE A 771 1.41 18.25 -16.70
CA PHE A 771 1.11 19.65 -16.46
C PHE A 771 0.44 19.80 -15.09
N GLU A 772 1.27 19.80 -14.04
CA GLU A 772 0.84 19.78 -12.63
C GLU A 772 1.88 20.47 -11.72
N GLY A 773 1.56 20.59 -10.42
CA GLY A 773 2.42 21.13 -9.37
C GLY A 773 2.02 22.53 -8.88
N ILE A 774 1.03 23.16 -9.52
CA ILE A 774 0.56 24.50 -9.15
C ILE A 774 -0.08 24.51 -7.75
N ASN A 775 -0.82 23.46 -7.41
CA ASN A 775 -1.51 23.33 -6.13
C ASN A 775 -0.54 23.00 -4.98
N ASP A 776 0.55 22.26 -5.24
CA ASP A 776 1.60 22.05 -4.25
C ASP A 776 2.22 23.39 -3.83
N ILE A 777 2.61 24.22 -4.81
CA ILE A 777 3.19 25.54 -4.58
C ILE A 777 2.18 26.48 -3.91
N GLY A 778 0.96 26.53 -4.45
CA GLY A 778 -0.12 27.43 -4.03
C GLY A 778 -0.70 27.13 -2.65
N THR A 779 -0.70 25.88 -2.19
CA THR A 779 -1.22 25.50 -0.86
C THR A 779 -0.15 25.48 0.23
N ALA A 780 1.12 25.31 -0.11
CA ALA A 780 2.22 25.29 0.86
C ALA A 780 2.46 26.66 1.54
N SER A 781 3.12 26.62 2.71
CA SER A 781 3.58 27.81 3.44
C SER A 781 4.40 28.75 2.53
N THR A 782 4.32 30.06 2.78
CA THR A 782 5.05 31.08 2.01
C THR A 782 6.47 31.33 2.52
N ASP A 783 6.95 30.60 3.52
CA ASP A 783 8.32 30.75 3.99
C ASP A 783 9.35 30.14 3.00
N GLN A 784 10.51 30.79 2.91
CA GLN A 784 11.55 30.44 1.95
C GLN A 784 12.05 29.01 2.09
N ASN A 785 12.09 28.43 3.30
CA ASN A 785 12.65 27.10 3.52
C ASN A 785 11.68 26.03 3.03
N THR A 786 10.40 26.10 3.41
CA THR A 786 9.36 25.20 2.89
C THR A 786 9.24 25.31 1.38
N GLN A 787 9.20 26.53 0.82
CA GLN A 787 9.15 26.74 -0.62
C GLN A 787 10.39 26.18 -1.35
N THR A 788 11.57 26.30 -0.74
CA THR A 788 12.79 25.72 -1.32
C THR A 788 12.74 24.20 -1.33
N GLN A 789 12.46 23.57 -0.19
CA GLN A 789 12.37 22.11 -0.10
C GLN A 789 11.25 21.53 -0.99
N LEU A 790 10.11 22.24 -1.09
CA LEU A 790 9.00 21.85 -1.94
C LEU A 790 9.39 21.80 -3.42
N GLY A 791 10.07 22.83 -3.93
CA GLY A 791 10.53 22.85 -5.32
C GLY A 791 11.53 21.73 -5.63
N ASP A 792 12.38 21.36 -4.67
CA ASP A 792 13.33 20.25 -4.83
C ASP A 792 12.62 18.89 -4.85
N ASN A 793 11.61 18.72 -3.99
CA ASN A 793 10.75 17.53 -3.97
C ASN A 793 9.93 17.40 -5.28
N LEU A 794 9.38 18.50 -5.81
CA LEU A 794 8.67 18.52 -7.10
C LEU A 794 9.60 18.09 -8.24
N ILE A 795 10.81 18.66 -8.31
CA ILE A 795 11.84 18.28 -9.28
C ILE A 795 12.18 16.79 -9.16
N SER A 796 12.32 16.26 -7.95
CA SER A 796 12.58 14.83 -7.70
C SER A 796 11.43 13.94 -8.18
N ALA A 797 10.18 14.31 -7.89
CA ALA A 797 8.99 13.57 -8.33
C ALA A 797 8.83 13.56 -9.86
N PHE A 798 8.97 14.72 -10.51
CA PHE A 798 8.96 14.80 -11.97
C PHE A 798 10.12 14.02 -12.60
N THR A 799 11.29 14.01 -11.95
CA THR A 799 12.43 13.20 -12.38
C THR A 799 12.13 11.70 -12.32
N GLN A 800 11.48 11.24 -11.26
CA GLN A 800 11.05 9.84 -11.13
C GLN A 800 10.05 9.47 -12.23
N ILE A 801 8.99 10.27 -12.43
CA ILE A 801 7.93 9.97 -13.41
C ILE A 801 8.50 9.90 -14.83
N ALA A 802 9.41 10.81 -15.20
CA ALA A 802 10.05 10.81 -16.52
C ALA A 802 10.96 9.58 -16.74
N ASN A 803 11.76 9.20 -15.74
CA ASN A 803 12.59 8.00 -15.81
C ASN A 803 11.75 6.72 -15.92
N ASP A 804 10.66 6.60 -15.16
CA ASP A 804 9.77 5.45 -15.21
C ASP A 804 9.02 5.35 -16.56
N ALA A 805 8.61 6.48 -17.15
CA ALA A 805 8.03 6.51 -18.50
C ALA A 805 9.06 6.07 -19.56
N HIS A 806 10.30 6.58 -19.51
CA HIS A 806 11.38 6.16 -20.41
C HIS A 806 11.73 4.67 -20.25
N ALA A 807 11.71 4.15 -19.02
CA ALA A 807 11.93 2.72 -18.75
C ALA A 807 10.82 1.84 -19.33
N ALA A 808 9.59 2.35 -19.43
CA ALA A 808 8.48 1.71 -20.13
C ALA A 808 8.50 1.90 -21.66
N GLY A 809 9.47 2.66 -22.20
CA GLY A 809 9.55 2.97 -23.64
C GLY A 809 8.55 4.03 -24.12
N ILE A 810 7.95 4.77 -23.18
CA ILE A 810 6.95 5.81 -23.42
C ILE A 810 7.67 7.17 -23.56
N LEU A 811 7.25 7.99 -24.52
CA LEU A 811 7.76 9.36 -24.67
C LEU A 811 7.06 10.28 -23.68
N ILE A 812 7.83 11.09 -22.94
CA ILE A 812 7.26 11.97 -21.92
C ILE A 812 7.54 13.45 -22.19
N PHE A 813 6.48 14.23 -22.13
CA PHE A 813 6.45 15.68 -22.31
C PHE A 813 6.14 16.37 -20.97
N ALA A 814 6.50 17.64 -20.86
CA ALA A 814 6.06 18.50 -19.76
C ALA A 814 5.52 19.84 -20.27
N ALA A 815 4.61 20.46 -19.52
CA ALA A 815 4.37 21.89 -19.61
C ALA A 815 4.91 22.63 -18.38
N THR A 816 5.40 23.85 -18.61
CA THR A 816 5.69 24.81 -17.55
C THR A 816 4.42 25.14 -16.76
N ILE A 817 4.52 25.23 -15.44
CA ILE A 817 3.44 25.65 -14.54
C ILE A 817 3.04 27.10 -14.88
N THR A 818 1.76 27.34 -15.15
CA THR A 818 1.23 28.64 -15.57
C THR A 818 1.21 29.68 -14.44
N PRO A 819 1.07 30.98 -14.76
CA PRO A 819 0.94 32.05 -13.76
C PRO A 819 -0.21 31.84 -12.77
N PHE A 820 -0.02 32.29 -11.52
CA PHE A 820 -1.05 32.26 -10.47
C PHE A 820 -1.10 33.51 -9.57
N SER A 821 -0.34 34.56 -9.87
CA SER A 821 -0.38 35.79 -9.07
C SER A 821 -1.51 36.70 -9.51
N GLY A 822 -2.12 37.43 -8.57
CA GLY A 822 -3.26 38.29 -8.88
C GLY A 822 -3.90 38.90 -7.64
N THR A 823 -4.67 39.97 -7.84
CA THR A 823 -5.36 40.64 -6.71
C THR A 823 -6.51 39.75 -6.21
N GLY A 824 -6.42 39.30 -4.96
CA GLY A 824 -7.43 38.43 -4.34
C GLY A 824 -7.19 36.92 -4.54
N GLN A 825 -6.18 36.52 -5.33
CA GLN A 825 -5.81 35.12 -5.50
C GLN A 825 -4.98 34.64 -4.31
N SER A 826 -5.43 33.58 -3.62
CA SER A 826 -4.80 33.05 -2.41
C SER A 826 -3.44 32.39 -2.65
N TYR A 827 -3.12 32.00 -3.88
CA TYR A 827 -1.83 31.45 -4.27
C TYR A 827 -0.75 32.54 -4.46
N SER A 828 -1.16 33.80 -4.66
CA SER A 828 -0.30 34.93 -4.99
C SER A 828 0.66 35.33 -3.85
N ASP A 829 1.90 34.84 -3.89
CA ASP A 829 3.00 35.24 -3.00
C ASP A 829 4.34 35.28 -3.77
N PRO A 830 5.23 36.27 -3.55
CA PRO A 830 6.51 36.36 -4.26
C PRO A 830 7.43 35.13 -4.08
N THR A 831 7.37 34.47 -2.92
CA THR A 831 8.18 33.29 -2.61
C THR A 831 7.68 32.06 -3.38
N ARG A 832 6.36 31.91 -3.49
CA ARG A 832 5.71 30.89 -4.31
C ARG A 832 6.00 31.09 -5.79
N GLU A 833 5.91 32.32 -6.29
CA GLU A 833 6.27 32.65 -7.68
C GLU A 833 7.75 32.34 -7.96
N ALA A 834 8.66 32.62 -7.02
CA ALA A 834 10.07 32.24 -7.16
C ALA A 834 10.26 30.70 -7.26
N THR A 835 9.49 29.90 -6.49
CA THR A 835 9.47 28.44 -6.63
C THR A 835 8.97 28.01 -8.00
N ARG A 836 7.85 28.58 -8.47
CA ARG A 836 7.27 28.28 -9.79
C ARG A 836 8.28 28.53 -10.91
N GLN A 837 8.90 29.71 -10.91
CA GLN A 837 9.92 30.08 -11.88
C GLN A 837 11.13 29.13 -11.84
N ARG A 838 11.55 28.68 -10.64
CA ARG A 838 12.63 27.70 -10.51
C ARG A 838 12.28 26.35 -11.11
N VAL A 839 11.06 25.85 -10.88
CA VAL A 839 10.58 24.57 -11.44
C VAL A 839 10.42 24.67 -12.97
N ASN A 840 9.91 25.80 -13.50
CA ASN A 840 9.81 26.05 -14.94
C ASN A 840 11.19 26.15 -15.62
N ALA A 841 12.14 26.83 -14.99
CA ALA A 841 13.52 26.88 -15.45
C ALA A 841 14.19 25.49 -15.44
N TRP A 842 13.87 24.64 -14.45
CA TRP A 842 14.34 23.26 -14.43
C TRP A 842 13.72 22.43 -15.56
N PHE A 843 12.39 22.47 -15.78
CA PHE A 843 11.75 21.76 -16.89
C PHE A 843 12.46 22.05 -18.21
N THR A 844 12.62 23.34 -18.54
CA THR A 844 13.21 23.81 -19.81
C THR A 844 14.72 23.58 -19.96
N SER A 845 15.47 23.38 -18.87
CA SER A 845 16.93 23.19 -18.91
C SER A 845 17.42 21.77 -18.60
N SER A 846 16.57 20.91 -18.03
CA SER A 846 16.93 19.57 -17.57
C SER A 846 17.41 18.63 -18.69
N GLY A 847 16.87 18.77 -19.90
CA GLY A 847 17.03 17.80 -20.98
C GLY A 847 16.39 16.43 -20.69
N LEU A 848 15.56 16.31 -19.65
CA LEU A 848 15.00 15.04 -19.21
C LEU A 848 13.73 14.64 -19.98
N PHE A 849 12.95 15.61 -20.46
CA PHE A 849 11.72 15.36 -21.20
C PHE A 849 11.99 15.31 -22.71
N ASP A 850 11.24 14.49 -23.44
CA ASP A 850 11.33 14.39 -24.90
C ASP A 850 10.85 15.68 -25.60
N ALA A 851 9.97 16.44 -24.94
CA ALA A 851 9.62 17.81 -25.28
C ALA A 851 9.14 18.58 -24.03
N VAL A 852 9.29 19.90 -24.05
CA VAL A 852 8.72 20.81 -23.04
C VAL A 852 7.97 21.93 -23.75
N VAL A 853 6.72 22.19 -23.35
CA VAL A 853 5.88 23.26 -23.92
C VAL A 853 5.73 24.39 -22.90
N ASP A 854 6.09 25.62 -23.29
CA ASP A 854 6.07 26.78 -22.41
C ASP A 854 4.66 27.40 -22.30
N PHE A 855 3.76 26.68 -21.62
CA PHE A 855 2.40 27.15 -21.31
C PHE A 855 2.42 28.46 -20.51
N ASP A 856 3.45 28.74 -19.71
CA ASP A 856 3.62 30.02 -19.02
C ASP A 856 3.75 31.16 -20.04
N ALA A 857 4.68 31.05 -20.98
CA ALA A 857 4.89 32.06 -22.01
C ALA A 857 3.70 32.25 -22.96
N ILE A 858 2.86 31.22 -23.16
CA ILE A 858 1.68 31.31 -24.03
C ILE A 858 0.59 32.20 -23.43
N ILE A 859 0.33 32.12 -22.11
CA ILE A 859 -0.83 32.80 -21.48
C ILE A 859 -0.51 33.87 -20.43
N ARG A 860 0.76 34.10 -20.08
CA ARG A 860 1.13 35.15 -19.12
C ARG A 860 0.97 36.57 -19.67
N ASP A 861 0.69 37.51 -18.77
CA ASP A 861 0.69 38.93 -19.10
C ASP A 861 2.14 39.38 -19.44
N PRO A 862 2.39 39.97 -20.63
CA PRO A 862 3.74 40.35 -21.04
C PRO A 862 4.32 41.54 -20.25
N ALA A 863 3.47 42.34 -19.59
CA ALA A 863 3.89 43.40 -18.69
C ALA A 863 4.00 42.91 -17.23
N THR A 864 3.25 41.88 -16.84
CA THR A 864 3.29 41.27 -15.50
C THR A 864 3.38 39.73 -15.54
N PRO A 865 4.55 39.14 -15.86
CA PRO A 865 4.69 37.70 -16.17
C PRO A 865 4.28 36.70 -15.07
N SER A 866 4.02 37.15 -13.84
CA SER A 866 3.49 36.32 -12.75
C SER A 866 1.96 36.20 -12.75
N GLN A 867 1.25 36.90 -13.65
CA GLN A 867 -0.20 36.86 -13.82
C GLN A 867 -0.60 36.32 -15.20
N LEU A 868 -1.82 35.76 -15.29
CA LEU A 868 -2.46 35.47 -16.58
C LEU A 868 -2.76 36.78 -17.32
N ALA A 869 -2.58 36.80 -18.65
CA ALA A 869 -3.01 37.92 -19.48
C ALA A 869 -4.53 38.12 -19.33
N SER A 870 -4.97 39.38 -19.26
CA SER A 870 -6.37 39.71 -18.95
C SER A 870 -7.40 39.09 -19.90
N GLU A 871 -7.03 38.85 -21.16
CA GLU A 871 -7.88 38.19 -22.17
C GLU A 871 -8.00 36.67 -21.98
N TYR A 872 -7.06 36.03 -21.30
CA TYR A 872 -7.04 34.59 -21.01
C TYR A 872 -7.48 34.25 -19.58
N ASN A 873 -7.61 35.24 -18.69
CA ASN A 873 -7.99 35.04 -17.30
C ASN A 873 -9.50 34.75 -17.16
N SER A 874 -9.89 33.72 -16.40
CA SER A 874 -11.29 33.46 -16.03
C SER A 874 -11.86 34.41 -14.97
N GLY A 875 -10.99 35.20 -14.33
CA GLY A 875 -11.32 36.18 -13.30
C GLY A 875 -10.65 35.91 -11.95
N ASP A 876 -10.08 34.71 -11.75
CA ASP A 876 -9.40 34.31 -10.50
C ASP A 876 -7.86 34.37 -10.57
N TYR A 877 -7.28 34.71 -11.73
CA TYR A 877 -5.83 34.77 -11.98
C TYR A 877 -5.07 33.42 -11.86
N LEU A 878 -5.78 32.29 -11.79
CA LEU A 878 -5.21 30.94 -11.73
C LEU A 878 -5.67 30.09 -12.91
N HIS A 879 -6.94 30.17 -13.28
CA HIS A 879 -7.54 29.35 -14.32
C HIS A 879 -7.71 30.11 -15.64
N PRO A 880 -7.29 29.54 -16.78
CA PRO A 880 -7.63 30.05 -18.09
C PRO A 880 -9.14 30.05 -18.33
N ASN A 881 -9.61 31.03 -19.10
CA ASN A 881 -10.91 30.97 -19.77
C ASN A 881 -10.79 30.21 -21.11
N VAL A 882 -11.91 30.03 -21.81
CA VAL A 882 -11.95 29.36 -23.14
C VAL A 882 -10.97 29.96 -24.16
N ALA A 883 -10.76 31.27 -24.19
CA ALA A 883 -9.78 31.90 -25.08
C ALA A 883 -8.33 31.55 -24.69
N GLY A 884 -8.04 31.43 -23.39
CA GLY A 884 -6.76 30.93 -22.89
C GLY A 884 -6.53 29.45 -23.22
N TYR A 885 -7.55 28.61 -23.12
CA TYR A 885 -7.47 27.21 -23.55
C TYR A 885 -7.28 27.06 -25.06
N GLN A 886 -7.92 27.91 -25.87
CA GLN A 886 -7.68 27.96 -27.32
C GLN A 886 -6.24 28.39 -27.63
N ALA A 887 -5.71 29.41 -26.94
CA ALA A 887 -4.32 29.85 -27.12
C ALA A 887 -3.30 28.74 -26.80
N ILE A 888 -3.54 27.96 -25.74
CA ILE A 888 -2.73 26.76 -25.42
C ILE A 888 -2.82 25.73 -26.55
N ALA A 889 -4.03 25.38 -26.99
CA ALA A 889 -4.24 24.38 -28.03
C ALA A 889 -3.65 24.80 -29.40
N ASP A 890 -3.73 26.07 -29.76
CA ASP A 890 -3.18 26.64 -31.01
C ASP A 890 -1.65 26.69 -31.00
N ALA A 891 -1.04 27.04 -29.87
CA ALA A 891 0.41 27.16 -29.73
C ALA A 891 1.11 25.81 -29.45
N PHE A 892 0.37 24.75 -29.13
CA PHE A 892 0.93 23.42 -28.87
C PHE A 892 1.73 22.89 -30.09
N PRO A 893 2.98 22.44 -29.93
CA PRO A 893 3.79 21.92 -31.03
C PRO A 893 3.37 20.49 -31.39
N LEU A 894 2.74 20.31 -32.56
CA LEU A 894 2.27 18.98 -33.02
C LEU A 894 3.41 18.08 -33.54
N ASP A 895 4.55 18.65 -33.89
CA ASP A 895 5.71 17.91 -34.40
C ASP A 895 6.38 17.04 -33.33
N ILE A 896 6.13 17.28 -32.03
CA ILE A 896 6.64 16.44 -30.93
C ILE A 896 6.20 14.97 -31.05
N PHE A 897 5.01 14.72 -31.61
CA PHE A 897 4.50 13.37 -31.86
C PHE A 897 5.22 12.65 -33.01
N THR A 898 5.94 13.40 -33.85
CA THR A 898 6.67 12.90 -35.04
C THR A 898 8.17 12.67 -34.78
N VAL A 899 8.69 13.10 -33.62
CA VAL A 899 10.10 12.93 -33.25
C VAL A 899 10.40 11.44 -33.11
N THR A 900 11.06 10.88 -34.12
CA THR A 900 11.56 9.50 -34.08
C THR A 900 12.68 9.40 -33.05
N ALA A 901 12.70 8.33 -32.26
CA ALA A 901 13.66 8.11 -31.15
C ALA A 901 15.16 8.12 -31.56
N THR A 902 15.45 8.26 -32.85
CA THR A 902 16.78 8.26 -33.49
C THR A 902 17.68 9.45 -33.10
N LYS A 903 17.20 10.44 -32.35
CA LYS A 903 18.01 11.60 -31.91
C LYS A 903 18.76 11.42 -30.58
N ARG A 904 18.54 10.35 -29.81
CA ARG A 904 19.36 10.02 -28.63
C ARG A 904 20.63 9.23 -29.01
N LEU A 905 21.56 9.85 -29.76
CA LEU A 905 22.96 9.43 -29.90
C LEU A 905 23.77 10.53 -30.64
N ALA A 906 24.18 11.56 -29.91
CA ALA A 906 25.19 12.56 -30.29
C ALA A 906 25.78 13.19 -29.03
#